data_AF-A0A8E2AMQ6-F1
#
_entry.id   AF-A0A8E2AMQ6-F1
#
_cell.length_a   1.000
_cell.length_b   1.000
_cell.length_c   1.000
_cell.angle_alpha   90.00
_cell.angle_beta   90.00
_cell.angle_gamma   90.00
#
_symmetry.space_group_name_H-M   'P 1'
#
loop_
_entity.id
_entity.type
_entity.pdbx_description
1 polymer ?
#
loop_
_entity_poly.entity_id
_entity_poly.type
_entity_poly.pdbx_seq_one_letter_code
_entity_poly.pdbx_strand_id
1 'polypeptide(L)'
;MEEPLFVDHRDPQELDDAAHEELGRRFEEDAAKERETRQLIVDTYKAVWTEFNTWYYENCKQNLRSLAMSDRPIQDGWECMTESLLEETMPVDDDSDDWTFTVTDWEDGITTERTLASEVVTVGSIEPYPKYEACTPTSRNIRSDQAVHSGKPSVLRFIPYADEPNFDAETYIRQYSVSAWQTDANDPNVGWIQFETVCRLQKYGITPEDIDGFKILPPLLGHKGLLWRMRQRDPILWPTEELPAKDVFLTGRASSQNLEKQIQGIVDVFCPIPNCQEVLCLTHKRPSAKWEPGRSRRSNADLRKGKRAFEACGEQCYITMCQDDMDSVFVWSLDCETIWKMFPDNESCHVAELCRIPCAEAFLHRCRLLPDEEFIRYSNESLRGRTPPGGFRGDSYEGFATPTFSLSDFCCHLGPCDQHSKCPCYEKNVHCQRSCRCISKCALRDKGCRCKNGCGPACACAKKGWECDPERCGRHRNGRKVAHKCDNQALQKQSYVALKTKISSHGLGTFAIRSIPATRLIGEYTAEIFLAHANTAPLNLHWHRGLNYSFDLNPELILDAAFSGNETRFINHGWDADLNVEALVRYVNGEHRIGFYTTRRVKAGEELHLDYGDKYWQGSEEDDAERFQEVAEDVRSSTMPA
;
A
#
# COMPACT_ATOMS: atom_id res chain seq x y z
N MET A 1 -16.33 -28.37 -73.87
CA MET A 1 -15.82 -28.97 -72.61
C MET A 1 -15.49 -27.79 -71.72
N GLU A 2 -16.20 -27.49 -70.64
CA GLU A 2 -17.19 -28.25 -69.86
C GLU A 2 -18.18 -27.25 -69.25
N GLU A 3 -19.44 -27.65 -69.20
CA GLU A 3 -20.49 -26.98 -68.42
C GLU A 3 -20.15 -27.06 -66.91
N PRO A 4 -20.55 -26.08 -66.09
CA PRO A 4 -20.52 -26.26 -64.65
C PRO A 4 -21.53 -27.36 -64.28
N LEU A 5 -21.00 -28.47 -63.79
CA LEU A 5 -21.74 -29.56 -63.19
C LEU A 5 -22.51 -29.05 -61.96
N PHE A 6 -23.83 -29.26 -62.02
CA PHE A 6 -24.85 -29.02 -60.99
C PHE A 6 -25.24 -27.56 -60.71
N VAL A 7 -26.30 -27.13 -61.40
CA VAL A 7 -27.19 -26.06 -60.93
C VAL A 7 -28.24 -26.71 -60.04
N ASP A 8 -28.25 -26.35 -58.76
CA ASP A 8 -29.28 -26.76 -57.81
C ASP A 8 -30.61 -26.08 -58.19
N HIS A 9 -31.63 -26.88 -58.52
CA HIS A 9 -32.91 -26.40 -59.06
C HIS A 9 -33.97 -26.13 -57.98
N ARG A 10 -33.59 -26.07 -56.70
CA ARG A 10 -34.51 -25.79 -55.59
C ARG A 10 -34.84 -24.29 -55.48
N ASP A 11 -36.07 -23.98 -55.07
CA ASP A 11 -36.59 -22.60 -54.97
C ASP A 11 -35.74 -21.80 -53.95
N PRO A 12 -35.34 -20.53 -54.20
CA PRO A 12 -34.52 -19.75 -53.26
C PRO A 12 -35.07 -19.64 -51.83
N GLN A 13 -36.39 -19.77 -51.68
CA GLN A 13 -37.06 -19.83 -50.37
C GLN A 13 -36.80 -21.15 -49.62
N GLU A 14 -36.71 -22.28 -50.33
CA GLU A 14 -36.37 -23.59 -49.75
C GLU A 14 -34.89 -23.69 -49.33
N LEU A 15 -34.00 -22.94 -50.00
CA LEU A 15 -32.57 -22.86 -49.64
C LEU A 15 -32.33 -22.02 -48.37
N ASP A 16 -33.11 -20.96 -48.17
CA ASP A 16 -33.04 -20.09 -46.98
C ASP A 16 -33.67 -20.78 -45.76
N ASP A 17 -34.79 -21.50 -45.96
CA ASP A 17 -35.42 -22.32 -44.92
C ASP A 17 -34.54 -23.50 -44.48
N ALA A 18 -33.88 -24.20 -45.41
CA ALA A 18 -32.95 -25.29 -45.10
C ALA A 18 -31.66 -24.80 -44.41
N ALA A 19 -31.17 -23.61 -44.77
CA ALA A 19 -30.03 -22.97 -44.10
C ALA A 19 -30.42 -22.50 -42.69
N HIS A 20 -31.61 -21.96 -42.49
CA HIS A 20 -32.16 -21.61 -41.18
C HIS A 20 -32.42 -22.84 -40.29
N GLU A 21 -32.87 -23.95 -40.88
CA GLU A 21 -33.08 -25.23 -40.18
C GLU A 21 -31.74 -25.89 -39.80
N GLU A 22 -30.73 -25.82 -40.66
CA GLU A 22 -29.35 -26.27 -40.35
C GLU A 22 -28.70 -25.39 -39.28
N LEU A 23 -28.89 -24.07 -39.33
CA LEU A 23 -28.43 -23.14 -38.30
C LEU A 23 -29.15 -23.41 -36.97
N GLY A 24 -30.46 -23.66 -37.02
CA GLY A 24 -31.29 -24.05 -35.87
C GLY A 24 -30.81 -25.36 -35.24
N ARG A 25 -30.54 -26.39 -36.05
CA ARG A 25 -29.95 -27.66 -35.57
C ARG A 25 -28.58 -27.46 -34.93
N ARG A 26 -27.70 -26.63 -35.50
CA ARG A 26 -26.41 -26.28 -34.90
C ARG A 26 -26.56 -25.54 -33.57
N PHE A 27 -27.49 -24.58 -33.48
CA PHE A 27 -27.79 -23.90 -32.22
C PHE A 27 -28.35 -24.87 -31.16
N GLU A 28 -29.19 -25.82 -31.55
CA GLU A 28 -29.72 -26.85 -30.65
C GLU A 28 -28.65 -27.85 -30.20
N GLU A 29 -27.75 -28.26 -31.09
CA GLU A 29 -26.59 -29.11 -30.81
C GLU A 29 -25.58 -28.41 -29.88
N ASP A 30 -25.26 -27.14 -30.15
CA ASP A 30 -24.39 -26.33 -29.31
C ASP A 30 -25.03 -26.08 -27.93
N ALA A 31 -26.33 -25.80 -27.86
CA ALA A 31 -27.07 -25.66 -26.61
C ALA A 31 -27.22 -26.98 -25.84
N ALA A 32 -27.27 -28.12 -26.53
CA ALA A 32 -27.26 -29.45 -25.89
C ALA A 32 -25.88 -29.74 -25.29
N LYS A 33 -24.80 -29.46 -26.03
CA LYS A 33 -23.41 -29.59 -25.57
C LYS A 33 -23.09 -28.65 -24.41
N GLU A 34 -23.60 -27.42 -24.44
CA GLU A 34 -23.47 -26.47 -23.33
C GLU A 34 -24.19 -26.98 -22.07
N ARG A 35 -25.40 -27.53 -22.21
CA ARG A 35 -26.15 -28.14 -21.09
C ARG A 35 -25.43 -29.36 -20.52
N GLU A 36 -24.90 -30.23 -21.35
CA GLU A 36 -24.13 -31.41 -20.95
C GLU A 36 -22.86 -31.00 -20.19
N THR A 37 -22.12 -30.02 -20.71
CA THR A 37 -20.91 -29.49 -20.07
C THR A 37 -21.23 -28.84 -18.72
N ARG A 38 -22.30 -28.05 -18.65
CA ARG A 38 -22.80 -27.46 -17.38
C ARG A 38 -23.16 -28.54 -16.36
N GLN A 39 -23.84 -29.60 -16.79
CA GLN A 39 -24.24 -30.70 -15.93
C GLN A 39 -23.01 -31.46 -15.41
N LEU A 40 -22.02 -31.73 -16.28
CA LEU A 40 -20.75 -32.35 -15.91
C LEU A 40 -20.00 -31.54 -14.84
N ILE A 41 -19.96 -30.21 -14.97
CA ILE A 41 -19.34 -29.32 -13.97
C ILE A 41 -20.05 -29.45 -12.62
N VAL A 42 -21.39 -29.41 -12.60
CA VAL A 42 -22.20 -29.52 -11.38
C VAL A 42 -22.03 -30.88 -10.71
N ASP A 43 -22.06 -31.96 -11.49
CA ASP A 43 -21.97 -33.32 -10.96
C ASP A 43 -20.57 -33.62 -10.43
N THR A 44 -19.53 -33.16 -11.14
CA THR A 44 -18.14 -33.25 -10.65
C THR A 44 -17.99 -32.48 -9.33
N TYR A 45 -18.50 -31.26 -9.24
CA TYR A 45 -18.45 -30.47 -8.01
C TYR A 45 -19.16 -31.17 -6.84
N LYS A 46 -20.35 -31.73 -7.05
CA LYS A 46 -21.10 -32.48 -6.03
C LYS A 46 -20.37 -33.75 -5.57
N ALA A 47 -19.76 -34.48 -6.50
CA ALA A 47 -18.99 -35.67 -6.19
C ALA A 47 -17.78 -35.33 -5.31
N VAL A 48 -16.99 -34.33 -5.72
CA VAL A 48 -15.82 -33.83 -4.98
C VAL A 48 -16.22 -33.29 -3.60
N TRP A 49 -17.34 -32.56 -3.51
CA TRP A 49 -17.88 -32.07 -2.24
C TRP A 49 -18.21 -33.20 -1.28
N THR A 50 -18.88 -34.25 -1.77
CA THR A 50 -19.29 -35.39 -0.94
C THR A 50 -18.06 -36.16 -0.46
N GLU A 51 -17.14 -36.46 -1.38
CA GLU A 51 -15.86 -37.14 -1.09
C GLU A 51 -15.03 -36.38 -0.04
N PHE A 52 -14.88 -35.07 -0.21
CA PHE A 52 -14.12 -34.23 0.72
C PHE A 52 -14.76 -34.25 2.12
N ASN A 53 -16.07 -34.06 2.23
CA ASN A 53 -16.73 -33.99 3.54
C ASN A 53 -16.72 -35.35 4.26
N THR A 54 -16.87 -36.46 3.54
CA THR A 54 -16.72 -37.81 4.11
C THR A 54 -15.30 -38.03 4.64
N TRP A 55 -14.29 -37.68 3.84
CA TRP A 55 -12.89 -37.78 4.27
C TRP A 55 -12.58 -36.85 5.45
N TYR A 56 -12.97 -35.58 5.37
CA TYR A 56 -12.66 -34.56 6.35
C TYR A 56 -13.18 -34.92 7.74
N TYR A 57 -14.42 -35.42 7.82
CA TYR A 57 -15.02 -35.87 9.07
C TYR A 57 -14.24 -37.03 9.72
N GLU A 58 -13.87 -38.05 8.94
CA GLU A 58 -13.08 -39.19 9.45
C GLU A 58 -11.65 -38.79 9.82
N ASN A 59 -11.02 -37.92 9.03
CA ASN A 59 -9.70 -37.39 9.31
C ASN A 59 -9.68 -36.55 10.60
N CYS A 60 -10.68 -35.70 10.82
CA CYS A 60 -10.84 -34.95 12.07
C CYS A 60 -11.00 -35.89 13.27
N LYS A 61 -11.82 -36.95 13.16
CA LYS A 61 -11.95 -37.97 14.22
C LYS A 61 -10.63 -38.66 14.51
N GLN A 62 -9.89 -39.06 13.49
CA GLN A 62 -8.60 -39.73 13.65
C GLN A 62 -7.57 -38.81 14.31
N ASN A 63 -7.54 -37.52 13.92
CA ASN A 63 -6.66 -36.53 14.55
C ASN A 63 -7.05 -36.23 16.00
N LEU A 64 -8.34 -36.14 16.32
CA LEU A 64 -8.77 -35.99 17.72
C LEU A 64 -8.43 -37.23 18.55
N ARG A 65 -8.58 -38.43 17.97
CA ARG A 65 -8.16 -39.69 18.62
C ARG A 65 -6.66 -39.78 18.82
N SER A 66 -5.85 -39.31 17.88
CA SER A 66 -4.38 -39.33 18.02
C SER A 66 -3.88 -38.36 19.10
N LEU A 67 -4.66 -37.33 19.43
CA LEU A 67 -4.41 -36.41 20.54
C LEU A 67 -4.98 -36.91 21.88
N ALA A 68 -5.80 -37.96 21.89
CA ALA A 68 -6.37 -38.52 23.11
C ALA A 68 -5.30 -39.33 23.87
N MET A 69 -5.09 -39.01 25.16
CA MET A 69 -4.02 -39.63 25.95
C MET A 69 -4.30 -41.07 26.41
N SER A 70 -5.50 -41.65 26.20
CA SER A 70 -5.73 -43.08 26.45
C SER A 70 -6.98 -43.66 25.75
N ASP A 71 -6.88 -44.91 25.27
CA ASP A 71 -7.96 -45.73 24.72
C ASP A 71 -8.81 -46.37 25.83
N ARG A 72 -9.61 -45.60 26.58
CA ARG A 72 -10.70 -46.16 27.38
C ARG A 72 -12.06 -45.58 26.96
N PRO A 73 -13.12 -46.38 26.91
CA PRO A 73 -14.42 -45.90 26.45
C PRO A 73 -14.94 -44.86 27.44
N ILE A 74 -15.31 -43.70 26.92
CA ILE A 74 -16.13 -42.71 27.63
C ILE A 74 -17.44 -43.43 27.97
N GLN A 75 -17.77 -43.60 29.25
CA GLN A 75 -19.08 -44.11 29.64
C GLN A 75 -20.14 -43.05 29.29
N ASP A 76 -21.09 -43.39 28.42
CA ASP A 76 -22.23 -42.58 27.94
C ASP A 76 -23.27 -42.23 29.04
N GLY A 77 -22.84 -42.04 30.28
CA GLY A 77 -23.70 -41.89 31.45
C GLY A 77 -23.78 -40.48 32.06
N TRP A 78 -23.37 -39.44 31.33
CA TRP A 78 -23.45 -38.07 31.84
C TRP A 78 -24.58 -37.33 31.12
N GLU A 79 -25.76 -37.33 31.74
CA GLU A 79 -26.75 -36.29 31.48
C GLU A 79 -26.08 -34.93 31.70
N CYS A 80 -26.21 -34.07 30.71
CA CYS A 80 -25.64 -32.75 30.66
C CYS A 80 -26.12 -31.94 31.88
N MET A 81 -25.30 -31.82 32.93
CA MET A 81 -25.55 -30.96 34.09
C MET A 81 -25.37 -29.48 33.72
N THR A 82 -25.93 -29.04 32.59
CA THR A 82 -25.83 -27.65 32.12
C THR A 82 -26.92 -26.73 32.66
N GLU A 83 -27.99 -27.26 33.25
CA GLU A 83 -29.07 -26.40 33.78
C GLU A 83 -28.82 -25.90 35.21
N SER A 84 -27.97 -26.54 36.03
CA SER A 84 -27.69 -26.05 37.39
C SER A 84 -26.46 -25.14 37.49
N LEU A 85 -25.73 -24.90 36.40
CA LEU A 85 -24.54 -24.04 36.35
C LEU A 85 -24.84 -22.62 35.84
N LEU A 86 -26.11 -22.31 35.53
CA LEU A 86 -26.54 -20.99 35.04
C LEU A 86 -26.96 -20.03 36.17
N GLU A 87 -26.89 -20.44 37.42
CA GLU A 87 -27.02 -19.56 38.59
C GLU A 87 -25.67 -19.40 39.30
N GLU A 88 -24.61 -19.08 38.57
CA GLU A 88 -23.39 -18.54 39.17
C GLU A 88 -23.59 -17.06 39.53
N THR A 89 -24.38 -16.79 40.57
CA THR A 89 -23.99 -15.70 41.46
C THR A 89 -22.86 -16.26 42.30
N MET A 90 -21.60 -15.97 41.93
CA MET A 90 -20.49 -16.17 42.87
C MET A 90 -20.80 -15.31 44.10
N PRO A 91 -21.14 -15.89 45.26
CA PRO A 91 -21.12 -15.11 46.48
C PRO A 91 -19.66 -14.69 46.65
N VAL A 92 -19.42 -13.40 46.88
CA VAL A 92 -18.12 -12.95 47.37
C VAL A 92 -17.93 -13.67 48.70
N ASP A 93 -16.98 -14.61 48.75
CA ASP A 93 -16.68 -15.40 49.93
C ASP A 93 -16.50 -14.47 51.14
N ASP A 94 -17.15 -14.83 52.23
CA ASP A 94 -16.88 -14.30 53.56
C ASP A 94 -15.38 -14.54 53.87
N ASP A 95 -14.72 -13.60 54.56
CA ASP A 95 -13.28 -13.56 54.83
C ASP A 95 -12.81 -14.71 55.78
N SER A 96 -13.21 -15.96 55.53
CA SER A 96 -12.70 -17.12 56.24
C SER A 96 -11.48 -17.68 55.53
N ASP A 97 -10.32 -17.56 56.19
CA ASP A 97 -8.96 -17.89 55.70
C ASP A 97 -8.70 -19.37 55.33
N ASP A 98 -9.72 -20.24 55.41
CA ASP A 98 -9.61 -21.69 55.23
C ASP A 98 -10.52 -22.17 54.09
N TRP A 99 -9.92 -22.57 52.97
CA TRP A 99 -10.64 -23.10 51.81
C TRP A 99 -10.85 -24.61 52.00
N THR A 100 -12.09 -25.03 52.23
CA THR A 100 -12.46 -26.45 52.29
C THR A 100 -12.94 -26.93 50.93
N PHE A 101 -12.31 -27.98 50.40
CA PHE A 101 -12.77 -28.64 49.19
C PHE A 101 -12.82 -30.16 49.40
N THR A 102 -13.84 -30.77 48.80
CA THR A 102 -14.03 -32.22 48.83
C THR A 102 -13.33 -32.85 47.64
N VAL A 103 -12.36 -33.72 47.94
CA VAL A 103 -11.66 -34.54 46.95
C VAL A 103 -12.26 -35.93 46.97
N THR A 104 -12.94 -36.28 45.89
CA THR A 104 -13.42 -37.65 45.66
C THR A 104 -12.39 -38.42 44.87
N ASP A 105 -11.86 -39.49 45.47
CA ASP A 105 -10.97 -40.40 44.75
C ASP A 105 -11.78 -41.18 43.70
N TRP A 106 -11.36 -41.08 42.45
CA TRP A 106 -12.05 -41.67 41.31
C TRP A 106 -11.96 -43.21 41.29
N GLU A 107 -10.91 -43.80 41.88
CA GLU A 107 -10.72 -45.25 41.86
C GLU A 107 -11.53 -45.96 42.94
N ASP A 108 -11.64 -45.35 44.13
CA ASP A 108 -12.26 -45.95 45.31
C ASP A 108 -13.64 -45.36 45.67
N GLY A 109 -14.04 -44.24 45.05
CA GLY A 109 -15.31 -43.56 45.30
C GLY A 109 -15.41 -42.89 46.67
N ILE A 110 -14.28 -42.76 47.39
CA ILE A 110 -14.22 -42.18 48.73
C ILE A 110 -14.05 -40.67 48.61
N THR A 111 -15.02 -39.93 49.14
CA THR A 111 -14.93 -38.47 49.28
C THR A 111 -14.23 -38.10 50.57
N THR A 112 -13.13 -37.35 50.48
CA THR A 112 -12.41 -36.78 51.63
C THR A 112 -12.47 -35.27 51.59
N GLU A 113 -12.85 -34.64 52.69
CA GLU A 113 -12.84 -33.19 52.83
C GLU A 113 -11.44 -32.74 53.25
N ARG A 114 -10.85 -31.81 52.49
CA ARG A 114 -9.52 -31.24 52.77
C ARG A 114 -9.63 -29.73 52.93
N THR A 115 -9.04 -29.23 54.01
CA THR A 115 -8.90 -27.80 54.27
C THR A 115 -7.50 -27.35 53.88
N LEU A 116 -7.39 -26.39 52.96
CA LEU A 116 -6.15 -25.66 52.67
C LEU A 116 -6.12 -24.41 53.55
N ALA A 117 -5.18 -24.37 54.49
CA ALA A 117 -4.84 -23.13 55.19
C ALA A 117 -4.06 -22.22 54.24
N SER A 118 -4.60 -21.05 53.93
CA SER A 118 -3.94 -20.07 53.06
C SER A 118 -2.94 -19.23 53.88
N GLU A 119 -1.67 -19.22 53.51
CA GLU A 119 -0.71 -18.26 54.06
C GLU A 119 -0.78 -16.97 53.22
N VAL A 120 -1.34 -15.90 53.78
CA VAL A 120 -1.42 -14.59 53.11
C VAL A 120 -0.02 -13.97 53.03
N VAL A 121 0.63 -14.11 51.87
CA VAL A 121 1.91 -13.44 51.60
C VAL A 121 1.65 -12.00 51.17
N THR A 122 1.85 -11.05 52.08
CA THR A 122 1.79 -9.63 51.74
C THR A 122 3.04 -9.24 50.94
N VAL A 123 2.87 -8.99 49.64
CA VAL A 123 3.93 -8.45 48.78
C VAL A 123 4.06 -6.95 49.06
N GLY A 124 5.30 -6.44 49.15
CA GLY A 124 5.56 -5.00 49.31
C GLY A 124 4.98 -4.17 48.16
N SER A 125 4.61 -2.92 48.45
CA SER A 125 4.06 -2.01 47.43
C SER A 125 5.04 -1.84 46.26
N ILE A 126 4.56 -2.11 45.03
CA ILE A 126 5.29 -1.88 43.79
C ILE A 126 4.69 -0.64 43.14
N GLU A 127 5.50 0.40 42.94
CA GLU A 127 5.04 1.57 42.19
C GLU A 127 4.79 1.18 40.72
N PRO A 128 3.57 1.38 40.20
CA PRO A 128 3.26 1.04 38.82
C PRO A 128 4.01 1.97 37.87
N TYR A 129 4.54 1.39 36.80
CA TYR A 129 5.11 2.19 35.71
C TYR A 129 3.99 2.98 35.00
N PRO A 130 4.23 4.20 34.50
CA PRO A 130 3.21 4.97 33.79
C PRO A 130 2.60 4.17 32.62
N LYS A 131 1.29 4.31 32.41
CA LYS A 131 0.58 3.65 31.30
C LYS A 131 1.21 4.05 29.96
N TYR A 132 1.53 3.05 29.13
CA TYR A 132 1.96 3.26 27.76
C TYR A 132 1.38 2.16 26.87
N GLU A 133 1.21 2.47 25.59
CA GLU A 133 0.71 1.52 24.59
C GLU A 133 1.83 1.06 23.67
N ALA A 134 1.66 -0.13 23.10
CA ALA A 134 2.54 -0.61 22.04
C ALA A 134 2.48 0.36 20.85
N CYS A 135 3.66 0.77 20.38
CA CYS A 135 3.81 1.67 19.25
C CYS A 135 4.88 1.11 18.33
N THR A 136 4.54 0.93 17.06
CA THR A 136 5.47 0.46 16.03
C THR A 136 6.45 1.58 15.69
N PRO A 137 7.76 1.39 15.88
CA PRO A 137 8.73 2.42 15.54
C PRO A 137 8.71 2.74 14.04
N THR A 138 8.61 4.02 13.69
CA THR A 138 8.63 4.47 12.29
C THR A 138 9.67 5.54 12.05
N SER A 139 10.31 5.49 10.89
CA SER A 139 11.25 6.53 10.44
C SER A 139 10.64 7.50 9.42
N ARG A 140 9.39 7.23 9.00
CA ARG A 140 8.60 7.98 8.02
C ARG A 140 7.12 7.78 8.31
N ASN A 141 6.30 8.70 7.80
CA ASN A 141 4.86 8.57 7.87
C ASN A 141 4.36 7.36 7.07
N ILE A 142 3.41 6.61 7.63
CA ILE A 142 2.79 5.44 7.01
C ILE A 142 1.37 5.81 6.63
N ARG A 143 0.92 5.48 5.42
CA ARG A 143 -0.47 5.74 5.06
C ARG A 143 -1.36 4.68 5.71
N SER A 144 -2.34 5.09 6.51
CA SER A 144 -3.34 4.17 7.01
C SER A 144 -4.25 3.74 5.87
N ASP A 145 -4.42 2.44 5.70
CA ASP A 145 -5.18 1.81 4.62
C ASP A 145 -6.68 1.70 4.93
N GLN A 146 -7.16 2.34 6.00
CA GLN A 146 -8.58 2.40 6.37
C GLN A 146 -9.39 3.20 5.32
N ALA A 147 -9.67 2.48 4.22
CA ALA A 147 -10.81 2.38 3.34
C ALA A 147 -11.56 3.62 2.80
N VAL A 148 -11.39 4.83 3.29
CA VAL A 148 -12.37 5.88 2.94
C VAL A 148 -12.19 6.46 1.54
N HIS A 149 -11.08 6.18 0.85
CA HIS A 149 -10.76 6.79 -0.46
C HIS A 149 -10.67 5.82 -1.64
N SER A 150 -11.06 4.55 -1.46
CA SER A 150 -11.13 3.63 -2.61
C SER A 150 -12.55 3.34 -3.10
N GLY A 151 -13.57 4.05 -2.58
CA GLY A 151 -14.97 3.64 -2.77
C GLY A 151 -15.21 2.20 -2.26
N LYS A 152 -14.37 1.74 -1.33
CA LYS A 152 -14.46 0.41 -0.72
C LYS A 152 -15.07 0.58 0.67
N PRO A 153 -15.92 -0.36 1.11
CA PRO A 153 -16.50 -0.32 2.44
C PRO A 153 -15.40 -0.29 3.50
N SER A 154 -15.57 0.52 4.55
CA SER A 154 -14.72 0.47 5.73
C SER A 154 -14.92 -0.88 6.43
N VAL A 155 -13.82 -1.58 6.65
CA VAL A 155 -13.83 -2.94 7.21
C VAL A 155 -13.35 -2.89 8.66
N LEU A 156 -14.23 -3.25 9.60
CA LEU A 156 -13.88 -3.43 11.01
C LEU A 156 -13.12 -4.74 11.19
N ARG A 157 -11.84 -4.68 11.57
CA ARG A 157 -11.02 -5.91 11.77
C ARG A 157 -11.32 -6.60 13.10
N PHE A 158 -11.52 -5.83 14.17
CA PHE A 158 -11.87 -6.28 15.51
C PHE A 158 -12.47 -5.11 16.29
N ILE A 159 -13.14 -5.39 17.42
CA ILE A 159 -13.68 -4.37 18.32
C ILE A 159 -12.65 -4.16 19.44
N PRO A 160 -11.96 -3.02 19.50
CA PRO A 160 -11.02 -2.73 20.58
C PRO A 160 -11.79 -2.49 21.89
N TYR A 161 -11.21 -2.85 23.03
CA TYR A 161 -11.79 -2.59 24.37
C TYR A 161 -13.23 -3.11 24.55
N ALA A 162 -13.62 -4.17 23.84
CA ALA A 162 -14.97 -4.72 23.91
C ALA A 162 -15.39 -5.18 25.32
N ASP A 163 -14.40 -5.55 26.14
CA ASP A 163 -14.60 -6.01 27.52
C ASP A 163 -14.59 -4.85 28.54
N GLU A 164 -14.34 -3.61 28.11
CA GLU A 164 -14.32 -2.45 29.02
C GLU A 164 -15.70 -1.77 29.07
N PRO A 165 -16.31 -1.61 30.25
CA PRO A 165 -17.67 -1.08 30.38
C PRO A 165 -17.80 0.39 29.94
N ASN A 166 -16.69 1.13 29.91
CA ASN A 166 -16.65 2.55 29.53
C ASN A 166 -16.33 2.78 28.04
N PHE A 167 -16.26 1.72 27.23
CA PHE A 167 -16.05 1.83 25.80
C PHE A 167 -17.37 1.69 25.03
N ASP A 168 -17.76 2.73 24.29
CA ASP A 168 -18.94 2.66 23.42
C ASP A 168 -18.63 1.87 22.12
N ALA A 169 -18.66 0.56 22.26
CA ALA A 169 -18.44 -0.38 21.17
C ALA A 169 -19.49 -0.22 20.05
N GLU A 170 -20.73 0.13 20.38
CA GLU A 170 -21.81 0.24 19.40
C GLU A 170 -21.57 1.42 18.45
N THR A 171 -21.27 2.60 18.99
CA THR A 171 -20.94 3.77 18.18
C THR A 171 -19.67 3.55 17.37
N TYR A 172 -18.66 2.87 17.94
CA TYR A 172 -17.45 2.51 17.21
C TYR A 172 -17.74 1.60 16.01
N ILE A 173 -18.53 0.53 16.20
CA ILE A 173 -18.89 -0.41 15.12
C ILE A 173 -19.66 0.29 14.00
N ARG A 174 -20.58 1.20 14.33
CA ARG A 174 -21.41 1.94 13.35
C ARG A 174 -20.61 2.80 12.36
N GLN A 175 -19.35 3.10 12.65
CA GLN A 175 -18.46 3.83 11.74
C GLN A 175 -17.91 2.96 10.60
N TYR A 176 -18.08 1.64 10.71
CA TYR A 176 -17.62 0.68 9.72
C TYR A 176 -18.78 0.13 8.89
N SER A 177 -18.56 -0.03 7.58
CA SER A 177 -19.59 -0.53 6.66
C SER A 177 -19.80 -2.04 6.79
N VAL A 178 -18.73 -2.78 7.08
CA VAL A 178 -18.74 -4.24 7.19
C VAL A 178 -17.72 -4.70 8.21
N SER A 179 -17.96 -5.84 8.86
CA SER A 179 -16.95 -6.48 9.69
C SER A 179 -16.12 -7.47 8.88
N ALA A 180 -14.82 -7.56 9.15
CA ALA A 180 -13.90 -8.44 8.43
C ALA A 180 -14.39 -9.89 8.46
N TRP A 181 -14.83 -10.37 9.63
CA TRP A 181 -15.37 -11.72 9.84
C TRP A 181 -16.71 -11.98 9.12
N GLN A 182 -17.41 -10.95 8.65
CA GLN A 182 -18.62 -11.10 7.83
C GLN A 182 -18.30 -11.20 6.33
N THR A 183 -17.18 -10.62 5.89
CA THR A 183 -16.80 -10.56 4.46
C THR A 183 -15.74 -11.58 4.05
N ASP A 184 -14.96 -12.11 4.99
CA ASP A 184 -13.87 -13.05 4.72
C ASP A 184 -14.31 -14.52 4.85
N ALA A 185 -15.56 -14.81 4.48
CA ALA A 185 -16.14 -16.16 4.44
C ALA A 185 -15.56 -17.03 3.31
N ASN A 186 -14.27 -16.90 3.00
CA ASN A 186 -13.55 -17.78 2.07
C ASN A 186 -13.10 -19.04 2.82
N ASP A 187 -14.07 -19.92 3.09
CA ASP A 187 -13.83 -21.21 3.71
C ASP A 187 -12.73 -21.97 2.94
N PRO A 188 -11.57 -22.27 3.58
CA PRO A 188 -10.51 -23.04 2.98
C PRO A 188 -10.93 -24.38 2.42
N ASN A 189 -11.85 -25.07 3.08
CA ASN A 189 -12.33 -26.37 2.65
C ASN A 189 -13.06 -26.25 1.32
N VAL A 190 -13.94 -25.25 1.20
CA VAL A 190 -14.64 -24.95 -0.06
C VAL A 190 -13.66 -24.59 -1.17
N GLY A 191 -12.60 -23.84 -0.86
CA GLY A 191 -11.54 -23.52 -1.83
C GLY A 191 -10.85 -24.78 -2.39
N TRP A 192 -10.53 -25.74 -1.52
CA TRP A 192 -9.91 -27.01 -1.93
C TRP A 192 -10.86 -27.91 -2.73
N ILE A 193 -12.14 -27.96 -2.36
CA ILE A 193 -13.18 -28.66 -3.13
C ILE A 193 -13.29 -28.07 -4.55
N GLN A 194 -13.33 -26.74 -4.66
CA GLN A 194 -13.38 -26.07 -5.97
C GLN A 194 -12.12 -26.33 -6.79
N PHE A 195 -10.95 -26.32 -6.15
CA PHE A 195 -9.67 -26.55 -6.83
C PHE A 195 -9.55 -27.98 -7.37
N GLU A 196 -9.91 -28.98 -6.58
CA GLU A 196 -9.95 -30.38 -7.01
C GLU A 196 -10.97 -30.58 -8.14
N THR A 197 -12.13 -29.92 -8.05
CA THR A 197 -13.13 -29.91 -9.13
C THR A 197 -12.53 -29.44 -10.45
N VAL A 198 -11.77 -28.34 -10.44
CA VAL A 198 -11.09 -27.82 -11.64
C VAL A 198 -10.05 -28.81 -12.16
N CYS A 199 -9.26 -29.43 -11.27
CA CYS A 199 -8.27 -30.44 -11.66
C CYS A 199 -8.91 -31.63 -12.38
N ARG A 200 -10.08 -32.10 -11.91
CA ARG A 200 -10.82 -33.19 -12.55
C ARG A 200 -11.45 -32.77 -13.87
N LEU A 201 -12.03 -31.58 -13.96
CA LEU A 201 -12.65 -31.06 -15.20
C LEU A 201 -11.65 -30.87 -16.34
N GLN A 202 -10.42 -30.50 -16.04
CA GLN A 202 -9.36 -30.40 -17.06
C GLN A 202 -9.04 -31.73 -17.74
N LYS A 203 -9.22 -32.86 -17.05
CA LYS A 203 -9.04 -34.19 -17.66
C LYS A 203 -10.10 -34.50 -18.70
N TYR A 204 -11.28 -33.92 -18.57
CA TYR A 204 -12.33 -33.96 -19.58
C TYR A 204 -12.10 -32.96 -20.72
N GLY A 205 -10.96 -32.25 -20.72
CA GLY A 205 -10.56 -31.30 -21.78
C GLY A 205 -11.19 -29.92 -21.65
N ILE A 206 -11.81 -29.60 -20.51
CA ILE A 206 -12.45 -28.29 -20.26
C ILE A 206 -11.40 -27.31 -19.74
N THR A 207 -11.24 -26.16 -20.41
CA THR A 207 -10.24 -25.16 -20.00
C THR A 207 -10.74 -24.30 -18.83
N PRO A 208 -9.84 -23.69 -18.02
CA PRO A 208 -10.24 -22.74 -16.98
C PRO A 208 -11.09 -21.57 -17.51
N GLU A 209 -10.80 -21.10 -18.72
CA GLU A 209 -11.55 -20.06 -19.42
C GLU A 209 -12.98 -20.50 -19.73
N ASP A 210 -13.17 -21.75 -20.17
CA ASP A 210 -14.50 -22.33 -20.42
C ASP A 210 -15.30 -22.43 -19.10
N ILE A 211 -14.67 -22.90 -18.01
CA ILE A 211 -15.30 -23.01 -16.69
C ILE A 211 -15.74 -21.64 -16.16
N ASP A 212 -14.90 -20.61 -16.30
CA ASP A 212 -15.24 -19.22 -15.93
C ASP A 212 -16.43 -18.69 -16.74
N GLY A 213 -16.57 -19.11 -18.01
CA GLY A 213 -17.70 -18.77 -18.88
C GLY A 213 -19.06 -19.23 -18.34
N PHE A 214 -19.13 -20.42 -17.73
CA PHE A 214 -20.37 -20.98 -17.17
C PHE A 214 -20.82 -20.34 -15.86
N LYS A 215 -19.92 -19.62 -15.15
CA LYS A 215 -20.17 -18.94 -13.87
C LYS A 215 -20.77 -19.85 -12.78
N ILE A 216 -20.43 -21.12 -12.79
CA ILE A 216 -20.84 -22.11 -11.77
C ILE A 216 -19.91 -22.06 -10.56
N LEU A 217 -18.61 -21.92 -10.81
CA LEU A 217 -17.57 -21.74 -9.79
C LEU A 217 -17.19 -20.25 -9.70
N PRO A 218 -16.58 -19.80 -8.58
CA PRO A 218 -15.97 -18.48 -8.51
C PRO A 218 -14.89 -18.32 -9.59
N PRO A 219 -14.58 -17.07 -10.02
CA PRO A 219 -13.55 -16.82 -11.03
C PRO A 219 -12.25 -17.56 -10.72
N LEU A 220 -11.81 -18.40 -11.64
CA LEU A 220 -10.62 -19.23 -11.52
C LEU A 220 -9.36 -18.39 -11.76
N LEU A 221 -9.40 -17.57 -12.80
CA LEU A 221 -8.29 -16.75 -13.28
C LEU A 221 -8.29 -15.34 -12.67
N GLY A 222 -7.14 -14.66 -12.77
CA GLY A 222 -6.97 -13.27 -12.34
C GLY A 222 -6.42 -13.08 -10.93
N HIS A 223 -6.06 -11.83 -10.61
CA HIS A 223 -5.52 -11.45 -9.31
C HIS A 223 -6.66 -11.47 -8.28
N LYS A 224 -6.67 -12.49 -7.40
CA LYS A 224 -7.76 -12.94 -6.49
C LYS A 224 -8.65 -14.09 -7.00
N GLY A 225 -8.39 -14.64 -8.18
CA GLY A 225 -9.06 -15.85 -8.65
C GLY A 225 -8.77 -17.07 -7.75
N LEU A 226 -9.54 -18.14 -7.89
CA LEU A 226 -9.37 -19.38 -7.12
C LEU A 226 -7.93 -19.90 -7.19
N LEU A 227 -7.34 -20.00 -8.39
CA LEU A 227 -5.99 -20.53 -8.58
C LEU A 227 -4.92 -19.65 -7.91
N TRP A 228 -5.09 -18.32 -7.97
CA TRP A 228 -4.20 -17.37 -7.29
C TRP A 228 -4.27 -17.53 -5.77
N ARG A 229 -5.47 -17.74 -5.21
CA ARG A 229 -5.68 -17.95 -3.77
C ARG A 229 -5.10 -19.27 -3.30
N MET A 230 -5.32 -20.37 -4.01
CA MET A 230 -4.82 -21.69 -3.63
C MET A 230 -3.29 -21.76 -3.67
N ARG A 231 -2.65 -21.02 -4.57
CA ARG A 231 -1.18 -20.89 -4.61
C ARG A 231 -0.56 -20.29 -3.35
N GLN A 232 -1.31 -19.50 -2.59
CA GLN A 232 -0.83 -18.85 -1.37
C GLN A 232 -1.17 -19.64 -0.10
N ARG A 233 -1.76 -20.83 -0.24
CA ARG A 233 -2.18 -21.65 0.89
C ARG A 233 -1.34 -22.91 0.97
N ASP A 234 -1.16 -23.39 2.19
CA ASP A 234 -0.55 -24.68 2.42
C ASP A 234 -1.47 -25.79 1.88
N PRO A 235 -0.91 -26.82 1.22
CA PRO A 235 -1.67 -27.94 0.72
C PRO A 235 -2.31 -28.71 1.87
N ILE A 236 -3.62 -28.97 1.77
CA ILE A 236 -4.27 -29.97 2.63
C ILE A 236 -3.84 -31.35 2.14
N LEU A 237 -3.39 -32.19 3.07
CA LEU A 237 -3.05 -33.60 2.82
C LEU A 237 -4.32 -34.45 2.66
N TRP A 238 -5.19 -34.04 1.74
CA TRP A 238 -6.34 -34.82 1.31
C TRP A 238 -5.84 -35.88 0.31
N PRO A 239 -5.84 -37.18 0.66
CA PRO A 239 -5.37 -38.24 -0.20
C PRO A 239 -6.36 -38.45 -1.35
N THR A 240 -6.26 -37.61 -2.37
CA THR A 240 -6.88 -37.87 -3.67
C THR A 240 -5.92 -38.73 -4.49
N GLU A 241 -6.45 -39.57 -5.39
CA GLU A 241 -5.64 -40.48 -6.22
C GLU A 241 -4.62 -39.76 -7.14
N GLU A 242 -4.61 -38.43 -7.17
CA GLU A 242 -4.07 -37.63 -8.27
C GLU A 242 -3.21 -36.43 -7.82
N LEU A 243 -2.26 -36.69 -6.92
CA LEU A 243 -1.22 -35.75 -6.45
C LEU A 243 -0.43 -34.98 -7.55
N PRO A 244 -0.11 -35.51 -8.76
CA PRO A 244 0.79 -34.83 -9.70
C PRO A 244 0.25 -33.53 -10.31
N ALA A 245 -1.07 -33.34 -10.38
CA ALA A 245 -1.67 -32.14 -10.97
C ALA A 245 -1.55 -30.91 -10.05
N LYS A 246 -1.50 -31.14 -8.72
CA LYS A 246 -1.49 -30.07 -7.71
C LYS A 246 -0.17 -29.27 -7.73
N ASP A 247 0.96 -29.91 -8.00
CA ASP A 247 2.28 -29.24 -8.08
C ASP A 247 2.43 -28.30 -9.29
N VAL A 248 1.77 -28.60 -10.41
CA VAL A 248 1.85 -27.81 -11.66
C VAL A 248 1.18 -26.44 -11.51
N PHE A 249 0.09 -26.36 -10.74
CA PHE A 249 -0.62 -25.11 -10.47
C PHE A 249 0.07 -24.22 -9.43
N LEU A 250 0.66 -24.83 -8.40
CA LEU A 250 1.32 -24.12 -7.29
C LEU A 250 2.67 -23.51 -7.72
N THR A 251 3.36 -24.15 -8.66
CA THR A 251 4.67 -23.70 -9.15
C THR A 251 4.60 -22.66 -10.26
N GLY A 252 3.40 -22.19 -10.64
CA GLY A 252 3.12 -21.25 -11.72
C GLY A 252 3.94 -19.95 -11.71
N ARG A 253 5.22 -20.04 -12.06
CA ARG A 253 5.91 -18.99 -12.81
C ARG A 253 5.28 -19.03 -14.20
N ALA A 254 4.11 -18.40 -14.33
CA ALA A 254 3.82 -17.68 -15.54
C ALA A 254 4.88 -16.58 -15.63
N SER A 255 6.06 -16.97 -16.10
CA SER A 255 7.00 -16.08 -16.75
C SER A 255 6.16 -15.30 -17.74
N SER A 256 5.83 -14.06 -17.44
CA SER A 256 5.38 -13.16 -18.48
C SER A 256 6.50 -13.16 -19.52
N GLN A 257 6.29 -13.82 -20.66
CA GLN A 257 7.24 -13.93 -21.77
C GLN A 257 7.57 -12.57 -22.41
N ASN A 258 7.13 -11.46 -21.81
CA ASN A 258 7.24 -10.12 -22.32
C ASN A 258 7.84 -9.21 -21.25
N LEU A 259 9.04 -8.68 -21.52
CA LEU A 259 9.77 -7.73 -20.68
C LEU A 259 8.94 -6.47 -20.35
N GLU A 260 8.10 -5.98 -21.26
CA GLU A 260 7.23 -4.82 -21.04
C GLU A 260 6.30 -5.05 -19.84
N LYS A 261 5.68 -6.24 -19.75
CA LYS A 261 4.79 -6.60 -18.63
C LYS A 261 5.56 -6.74 -17.32
N GLN A 262 6.80 -7.25 -17.35
CA GLN A 262 7.65 -7.34 -16.16
C GLN A 262 8.01 -5.95 -15.63
N ILE A 263 8.43 -5.05 -16.53
CA ILE A 263 8.80 -3.68 -16.18
C ILE A 263 7.58 -2.92 -15.67
N GLN A 264 6.44 -3.01 -16.35
CA GLN A 264 5.21 -2.36 -15.88
C GLN A 264 4.81 -2.88 -14.50
N GLY A 265 4.93 -4.18 -14.26
CA GLY A 265 4.69 -4.79 -12.94
C GLY A 265 5.55 -4.20 -11.83
N ILE A 266 6.82 -3.88 -12.10
CA ILE A 266 7.72 -3.21 -11.14
C ILE A 266 7.40 -1.72 -11.03
N VAL A 267 7.15 -1.03 -12.15
CA VAL A 267 6.82 0.41 -12.17
C VAL A 267 5.56 0.69 -11.36
N ASP A 268 4.55 -0.19 -11.44
CA ASP A 268 3.28 -0.06 -10.72
C ASP A 268 3.43 -0.06 -9.19
N VAL A 269 4.47 -0.73 -8.67
CA VAL A 269 4.74 -0.88 -7.24
C VAL A 269 5.90 -0.02 -6.74
N PHE A 270 6.70 0.56 -7.63
CA PHE A 270 7.83 1.42 -7.28
C PHE A 270 7.40 2.85 -6.98
N CYS A 271 7.95 3.45 -5.92
CA CYS A 271 7.72 4.84 -5.56
C CYS A 271 8.81 5.78 -6.10
N PRO A 272 8.51 6.67 -7.07
CA PRO A 272 9.50 7.57 -7.66
C PRO A 272 9.77 8.81 -6.79
N ILE A 273 9.06 8.98 -5.68
CA ILE A 273 9.23 10.16 -4.83
C ILE A 273 10.61 10.10 -4.16
N PRO A 274 11.42 11.19 -4.21
CA PRO A 274 12.78 11.17 -3.69
C PRO A 274 12.91 10.76 -2.22
N ASN A 275 11.86 10.99 -1.42
CA ASN A 275 11.84 10.60 -0.02
C ASN A 275 11.66 9.09 0.18
N CYS A 276 11.18 8.33 -0.81
CA CYS A 276 10.85 6.91 -0.67
C CYS A 276 11.79 6.00 -1.49
N GLN A 277 11.84 6.19 -2.82
CA GLN A 277 12.64 5.40 -3.77
C GLN A 277 12.66 3.88 -3.49
N GLU A 278 11.51 3.32 -3.13
CA GLU A 278 11.34 1.94 -2.68
C GLU A 278 10.17 1.26 -3.38
N VAL A 279 10.19 -0.07 -3.39
CA VAL A 279 9.10 -0.93 -3.88
C VAL A 279 8.09 -1.12 -2.74
N LEU A 280 6.79 -1.12 -3.04
CA LEU A 280 5.71 -1.26 -2.05
C LEU A 280 5.76 -0.18 -0.95
N CYS A 281 5.95 1.07 -1.37
CA CYS A 281 5.97 2.21 -0.46
C CYS A 281 4.70 2.28 0.41
N LEU A 282 4.88 2.31 1.73
CA LEU A 282 3.79 2.34 2.70
C LEU A 282 3.14 3.73 2.81
N THR A 283 3.82 4.79 2.37
CA THR A 283 3.32 6.17 2.42
C THR A 283 2.49 6.52 1.18
N HIS A 284 2.89 6.03 -0.01
CA HIS A 284 2.31 6.44 -1.30
C HIS A 284 1.72 5.26 -2.06
N LYS A 285 0.42 5.33 -2.33
CA LYS A 285 -0.30 4.30 -3.09
C LYS A 285 -0.22 4.60 -4.59
N ARG A 286 0.44 3.72 -5.36
CA ARG A 286 0.62 3.83 -6.83
C ARG A 286 1.10 5.21 -7.31
N PRO A 287 2.24 5.70 -6.81
CA PRO A 287 2.77 7.02 -7.19
C PRO A 287 3.36 7.07 -8.61
N SER A 288 3.48 5.93 -9.29
CA SER A 288 3.99 5.87 -10.65
C SER A 288 2.86 6.03 -11.66
N ALA A 289 3.00 7.00 -12.56
CA ALA A 289 2.23 7.02 -13.79
C ALA A 289 2.54 5.75 -14.61
N LYS A 290 1.55 5.28 -15.40
CA LYS A 290 1.79 4.21 -16.38
C LYS A 290 3.02 4.56 -17.20
N TRP A 291 3.88 3.57 -17.44
CA TRP A 291 5.03 3.79 -18.30
C TRP A 291 4.50 4.08 -19.70
N GLU A 292 4.96 5.19 -20.28
CA GLU A 292 4.71 5.53 -21.68
C GLU A 292 6.03 5.41 -22.44
N PRO A 293 6.01 4.92 -23.70
CA PRO A 293 7.17 4.94 -24.57
C PRO A 293 7.80 6.33 -24.62
N GLY A 294 9.11 6.39 -24.38
CA GLY A 294 9.89 7.60 -24.57
C GLY A 294 9.81 8.06 -26.02
N ARG A 295 9.92 9.37 -26.23
CA ARG A 295 10.00 9.98 -27.56
C ARG A 295 11.45 10.24 -27.93
N SER A 296 11.87 9.83 -29.13
CA SER A 296 13.22 10.10 -29.60
C SER A 296 13.43 11.58 -29.91
N ARG A 297 14.61 12.09 -29.58
CA ARG A 297 15.09 13.44 -29.90
C ARG A 297 16.11 13.46 -31.05
N ARG A 298 16.47 12.29 -31.60
CA ARG A 298 17.45 12.15 -32.68
C ARG A 298 16.86 11.32 -33.81
N SER A 299 17.03 11.76 -35.05
CA SER A 299 16.73 10.92 -36.21
C SER A 299 17.72 9.75 -36.31
N ASN A 300 17.32 8.69 -37.02
CA ASN A 300 18.18 7.56 -37.36
C ASN A 300 19.39 8.04 -38.18
N ALA A 301 19.21 9.03 -39.05
CA ALA A 301 20.30 9.68 -39.77
C ALA A 301 21.28 10.41 -38.83
N ASP A 302 20.81 11.10 -37.79
CA ASP A 302 21.66 11.81 -36.82
C ASP A 302 22.43 10.86 -35.90
N LEU A 303 21.91 9.67 -35.65
CA LEU A 303 22.61 8.61 -34.91
C LEU A 303 23.81 8.09 -35.71
N ARG A 304 23.62 7.81 -37.01
CA ARG A 304 24.71 7.38 -37.91
C ARG A 304 25.72 8.49 -38.20
N LYS A 305 25.28 9.72 -38.43
CA LYS A 305 26.16 10.86 -38.78
C LYS A 305 27.01 11.35 -37.60
N GLY A 306 26.57 11.11 -36.37
CA GLY A 306 27.24 11.59 -35.15
C GLY A 306 28.55 10.85 -34.81
N LYS A 307 28.87 9.74 -35.49
CA LYS A 307 29.99 8.86 -35.15
C LYS A 307 30.92 8.60 -36.34
N ARG A 308 32.20 8.39 -36.03
CA ARG A 308 33.25 8.08 -37.02
C ARG A 308 33.45 6.57 -37.13
N ALA A 309 33.91 6.09 -38.30
CA ALA A 309 34.06 4.66 -38.57
C ALA A 309 34.96 3.88 -37.57
N PHE A 310 35.89 4.55 -36.88
CA PHE A 310 36.73 3.91 -35.86
C PHE A 310 35.97 3.60 -34.54
N GLU A 311 34.78 4.16 -34.34
CA GLU A 311 33.93 3.92 -33.17
C GLU A 311 32.99 2.71 -33.36
N ALA A 312 33.19 1.95 -34.44
CA ALA A 312 32.45 0.72 -34.71
C ALA A 312 32.75 -0.34 -33.65
N CYS A 313 31.71 -0.98 -33.13
CA CYS A 313 31.84 -2.03 -32.12
C CYS A 313 32.27 -3.40 -32.67
N GLY A 314 32.41 -3.53 -33.99
CA GLY A 314 32.75 -4.78 -34.69
C GLY A 314 32.32 -4.75 -36.15
N GLU A 315 32.47 -5.88 -36.85
CA GLU A 315 32.14 -6.02 -38.27
C GLU A 315 30.64 -5.81 -38.56
N GLN A 316 29.77 -6.26 -37.64
CA GLN A 316 28.31 -6.10 -37.74
C GLN A 316 27.79 -4.80 -37.07
N CYS A 317 28.58 -3.74 -37.11
CA CYS A 317 28.18 -2.45 -36.54
C CYS A 317 27.26 -1.67 -37.50
N TYR A 318 26.23 -1.03 -36.95
CA TYR A 318 25.29 -0.20 -37.70
C TYR A 318 25.92 1.02 -38.41
N ILE A 319 27.14 1.41 -38.02
CA ILE A 319 27.91 2.51 -38.61
C ILE A 319 28.59 2.07 -39.91
N THR A 320 29.03 0.82 -39.98
CA THR A 320 29.86 0.29 -41.09
C THR A 320 29.06 -0.54 -42.09
N MET A 321 27.99 -1.21 -41.66
CA MET A 321 27.14 -2.01 -42.55
C MET A 321 26.20 -1.16 -43.42
N CYS A 322 26.09 -1.53 -44.70
CA CYS A 322 25.12 -0.94 -45.62
C CYS A 322 23.70 -1.45 -45.33
N GLN A 323 22.67 -0.74 -45.78
CA GLN A 323 21.27 -1.04 -45.45
C GLN A 323 20.82 -2.43 -45.94
N ASP A 324 21.21 -2.79 -47.17
CA ASP A 324 20.80 -4.03 -47.83
C ASP A 324 21.37 -5.28 -47.15
N ASP A 325 22.60 -5.21 -46.63
CA ASP A 325 23.22 -6.33 -45.90
C ASP A 325 22.57 -6.57 -44.54
N MET A 326 22.06 -5.52 -43.89
CA MET A 326 21.46 -5.64 -42.56
C MET A 326 20.12 -6.38 -42.60
N ASP A 327 19.27 -6.15 -43.62
CA ASP A 327 17.93 -6.75 -43.69
C ASP A 327 17.96 -8.28 -43.80
N SER A 328 19.08 -8.85 -44.23
CA SER A 328 19.29 -10.30 -44.36
C SER A 328 19.46 -11.06 -43.02
N VAL A 329 19.72 -10.34 -41.91
CA VAL A 329 20.06 -10.91 -40.59
C VAL A 329 18.97 -10.64 -39.55
N PHE A 330 17.86 -10.02 -39.94
CA PHE A 330 16.86 -9.52 -38.98
C PHE A 330 16.03 -10.63 -38.31
N VAL A 331 16.07 -10.70 -36.97
CA VAL A 331 15.17 -11.52 -36.15
C VAL A 331 14.37 -10.61 -35.21
N TRP A 332 13.04 -10.77 -35.13
CA TRP A 332 12.24 -9.92 -34.25
C TRP A 332 12.40 -10.33 -32.78
N SER A 333 12.83 -9.41 -31.92
CA SER A 333 12.92 -9.58 -30.47
C SER A 333 12.03 -8.58 -29.74
N LEU A 334 11.06 -9.09 -28.98
CA LEU A 334 10.11 -8.30 -28.19
C LEU A 334 10.81 -7.53 -27.05
N ASP A 335 11.90 -8.06 -26.53
CA ASP A 335 12.70 -7.41 -25.49
C ASP A 335 13.45 -6.20 -26.07
N CYS A 336 13.97 -6.31 -27.30
CA CYS A 336 14.60 -5.20 -28.00
C CYS A 336 13.62 -4.07 -28.30
N GLU A 337 12.40 -4.41 -28.74
CA GLU A 337 11.32 -3.45 -28.92
C GLU A 337 11.03 -2.69 -27.62
N THR A 338 10.90 -3.41 -26.50
CA THR A 338 10.66 -2.81 -25.19
C THR A 338 11.77 -1.83 -24.80
N ILE A 339 13.04 -2.21 -24.98
CA ILE A 339 14.20 -1.35 -24.65
C ILE A 339 14.23 -0.09 -25.52
N TRP A 340 13.91 -0.19 -26.82
CA TRP A 340 13.82 0.98 -27.70
C TRP A 340 12.68 1.93 -27.32
N LYS A 341 11.52 1.39 -26.95
CA LYS A 341 10.42 2.20 -26.42
C LYS A 341 10.83 2.93 -25.13
N MET A 342 11.65 2.33 -24.27
CA MET A 342 12.09 2.98 -23.02
C MET A 342 13.16 4.04 -23.24
N PHE A 343 14.15 3.73 -24.08
CA PHE A 343 15.35 4.55 -24.29
C PHE A 343 15.57 4.82 -25.78
N PRO A 344 14.70 5.63 -26.40
CA PRO A 344 14.71 5.87 -27.83
C PRO A 344 15.85 6.76 -28.29
N ASP A 345 16.78 7.18 -27.43
CA ASP A 345 17.96 7.98 -27.81
C ASP A 345 19.28 7.26 -27.48
N ASN A 346 19.21 6.00 -27.04
CA ASN A 346 20.39 5.20 -26.80
C ASN A 346 21.12 4.84 -28.10
N GLU A 347 22.42 4.61 -27.98
CA GLU A 347 23.26 4.13 -29.07
C GLU A 347 22.94 2.64 -29.35
N SER A 348 22.80 2.28 -30.63
CA SER A 348 22.46 0.91 -31.02
C SER A 348 23.46 -0.14 -30.53
N CYS A 349 24.73 0.23 -30.35
CA CYS A 349 25.74 -0.65 -29.74
C CYS A 349 25.37 -1.04 -28.30
N HIS A 350 24.86 -0.12 -27.49
CA HIS A 350 24.48 -0.40 -26.11
C HIS A 350 23.19 -1.24 -26.04
N VAL A 351 22.22 -0.98 -26.93
CA VAL A 351 21.00 -1.78 -26.99
C VAL A 351 21.32 -3.20 -27.46
N ALA A 352 22.23 -3.36 -28.40
CA ALA A 352 22.72 -4.65 -28.88
C ALA A 352 23.38 -5.46 -27.76
N GLU A 353 24.20 -4.83 -26.93
CA GLU A 353 24.81 -5.47 -25.74
C GLU A 353 23.75 -5.90 -24.71
N LEU A 354 22.76 -5.05 -24.44
CA LEU A 354 21.66 -5.35 -23.51
C LEU A 354 20.79 -6.51 -23.99
N CYS A 355 20.44 -6.53 -25.28
CA CYS A 355 19.59 -7.55 -25.90
C CYS A 355 20.35 -8.81 -26.35
N ARG A 356 21.69 -8.79 -26.30
CA ARG A 356 22.57 -9.84 -26.84
C ARG A 356 22.29 -10.16 -28.31
N ILE A 357 22.04 -9.13 -29.11
CA ILE A 357 21.85 -9.22 -30.57
C ILE A 357 22.94 -8.43 -31.31
N PRO A 358 23.22 -8.72 -32.58
CA PRO A 358 24.08 -7.89 -33.42
C PRO A 358 23.68 -6.41 -33.43
N CYS A 359 24.69 -5.54 -33.54
CA CYS A 359 24.50 -4.09 -33.49
C CYS A 359 23.68 -3.54 -34.67
N ALA A 360 23.93 -4.06 -35.87
CA ALA A 360 23.12 -3.79 -37.05
C ALA A 360 21.64 -4.19 -36.87
N GLU A 361 21.38 -5.35 -36.26
CA GLU A 361 20.02 -5.83 -35.99
C GLU A 361 19.28 -4.89 -35.01
N ALA A 362 19.93 -4.48 -33.92
CA ALA A 362 19.36 -3.51 -32.99
C ALA A 362 19.04 -2.16 -33.66
N PHE A 363 19.83 -1.71 -34.63
CA PHE A 363 19.55 -0.49 -35.40
C PHE A 363 18.39 -0.67 -36.39
N LEU A 364 18.22 -1.84 -36.99
CA LEU A 364 17.04 -2.13 -37.83
C LEU A 364 15.75 -2.16 -37.02
N HIS A 365 15.78 -2.76 -35.82
CA HIS A 365 14.67 -2.71 -34.86
C HIS A 365 14.23 -1.27 -34.62
N ARG A 366 15.20 -0.38 -34.36
CA ARG A 366 14.93 1.04 -34.22
C ARG A 366 14.32 1.66 -35.47
N CYS A 367 14.89 1.44 -36.66
CA CYS A 367 14.40 2.05 -37.90
C CYS A 367 12.94 1.67 -38.20
N ARG A 368 12.54 0.45 -37.84
CA ARG A 368 11.16 -0.03 -38.00
C ARG A 368 10.22 0.51 -36.93
N LEU A 369 10.69 0.64 -35.69
CA LEU A 369 9.87 1.11 -34.56
C LEU A 369 9.75 2.64 -34.48
N LEU A 370 10.77 3.37 -34.92
CA LEU A 370 10.89 4.83 -34.81
C LEU A 370 11.40 5.39 -36.15
N PRO A 371 10.53 5.49 -37.18
CA PRO A 371 10.91 6.04 -38.47
C PRO A 371 11.13 7.56 -38.40
N ASP A 372 12.04 8.08 -39.23
CA ASP A 372 12.43 9.50 -39.23
C ASP A 372 11.27 10.45 -39.57
N GLU A 373 10.25 9.95 -40.27
CA GLU A 373 9.04 10.70 -40.62
C GLU A 373 8.20 11.09 -39.40
N GLU A 374 8.13 10.22 -38.38
CA GLU A 374 7.47 10.52 -37.11
C GLU A 374 8.23 11.58 -36.32
N PHE A 375 9.57 11.51 -36.32
CA PHE A 375 10.43 12.52 -35.70
C PHE A 375 10.21 13.94 -36.29
N ILE A 376 10.13 14.03 -37.62
CA ILE A 376 9.93 15.32 -38.32
C ILE A 376 8.58 15.96 -37.98
N ARG A 377 7.50 15.17 -37.85
CA ARG A 377 6.18 15.69 -37.46
C ARG A 377 6.20 16.31 -36.06
N TYR A 378 6.83 15.64 -35.08
CA TYR A 378 6.90 16.11 -33.70
C TYR A 378 7.85 17.29 -33.47
N SER A 379 8.98 17.32 -34.18
CA SER A 379 9.92 18.45 -34.10
C SER A 379 9.24 19.76 -34.54
N ASN A 380 8.41 19.68 -35.59
CA ASN A 380 7.66 20.81 -36.13
C ASN A 380 6.49 21.25 -35.23
N GLU A 381 5.80 20.33 -34.53
CA GLU A 381 4.80 20.68 -33.52
C GLU A 381 5.42 21.32 -32.27
N SER A 382 6.57 20.81 -31.81
CA SER A 382 7.29 21.32 -30.63
C SER A 382 7.88 22.72 -30.85
N LEU A 383 8.20 23.08 -32.11
CA LEU A 383 8.73 24.40 -32.49
C LEU A 383 7.63 25.46 -32.73
N ARG A 384 6.36 25.04 -32.89
CA ARG A 384 5.22 25.97 -33.10
C ARG A 384 4.61 26.50 -31.81
N GLY A 385 5.04 26.02 -30.65
CA GLY A 385 4.67 26.58 -29.35
C GLY A 385 5.33 27.93 -29.12
N ARG A 386 4.65 29.03 -29.47
CA ARG A 386 4.89 30.34 -28.85
C ARG A 386 4.99 30.13 -27.33
N THR A 387 5.97 30.73 -26.65
CA THR A 387 5.98 30.84 -25.19
C THR A 387 4.60 31.34 -24.73
N PRO A 388 3.78 30.52 -24.05
CA PRO A 388 2.53 31.01 -23.48
C PRO A 388 2.88 31.87 -22.26
N PRO A 389 1.98 32.79 -21.83
CA PRO A 389 2.21 33.64 -20.68
C PRO A 389 2.50 32.78 -19.45
N GLY A 390 3.70 32.94 -18.90
CA GLY A 390 4.14 32.23 -17.72
C GLY A 390 3.44 32.78 -16.48
N GLY A 391 2.76 31.91 -15.74
CA GLY A 391 2.17 32.26 -14.47
C GLY A 391 1.15 31.22 -14.05
N PHE A 392 1.02 31.04 -12.74
CA PHE A 392 -0.14 30.41 -12.13
C PHE A 392 -1.41 31.21 -12.45
N ARG A 393 -2.61 30.64 -12.23
CA ARG A 393 -3.84 31.43 -12.32
C ARG A 393 -3.84 32.50 -11.21
N GLY A 394 -3.57 33.75 -11.56
CA GLY A 394 -3.61 34.90 -10.64
C GLY A 394 -2.28 35.13 -9.89
N ASP A 395 -1.84 36.40 -9.85
CA ASP A 395 -0.56 36.86 -9.29
C ASP A 395 -0.55 36.99 -7.74
N SER A 396 -1.47 36.38 -7.01
CA SER A 396 -1.49 36.44 -5.54
C SER A 396 -0.84 35.20 -4.93
N TYR A 397 0.41 35.37 -4.48
CA TYR A 397 1.14 34.40 -3.66
C TYR A 397 0.54 34.22 -2.24
N GLU A 398 -0.51 34.97 -1.91
CA GLU A 398 -1.10 35.10 -0.57
C GLU A 398 -2.22 34.11 -0.24
N GLY A 399 -2.49 33.13 -1.11
CA GLY A 399 -3.63 32.24 -0.90
C GLY A 399 -3.54 30.90 -1.60
N PHE A 400 -2.34 30.34 -1.79
CA PHE A 400 -2.26 28.95 -2.21
C PHE A 400 -2.86 28.10 -1.10
N ALA A 401 -4.05 27.54 -1.37
CA ALA A 401 -4.51 26.33 -0.72
C ALA A 401 -3.29 25.41 -0.64
N THR A 402 -2.80 25.19 0.58
CA THR A 402 -1.71 24.29 0.90
C THR A 402 -1.87 23.06 0.02
N PRO A 403 -0.86 22.66 -0.77
CA PRO A 403 -1.02 21.54 -1.69
C PRO A 403 -1.60 20.39 -0.89
N THR A 404 -2.84 20.09 -1.22
CA THR A 404 -3.56 18.92 -0.79
C THR A 404 -2.59 17.76 -0.90
N PHE A 405 -2.58 16.84 0.06
CA PHE A 405 -1.94 15.55 -0.17
C PHE A 405 -2.83 14.78 -1.15
N SER A 406 -3.00 15.33 -2.35
CA SER A 406 -3.22 14.56 -3.54
C SER A 406 -1.99 13.68 -3.62
N LEU A 407 -2.18 12.38 -3.41
CA LEU A 407 -1.45 11.35 -4.15
C LEU A 407 -1.12 11.95 -5.50
N SER A 408 0.15 12.32 -5.70
CA SER A 408 0.46 13.29 -6.74
C SER A 408 0.16 12.65 -8.09
N ASP A 409 -0.87 13.13 -8.77
CA ASP A 409 -1.03 12.92 -10.20
C ASP A 409 0.08 13.71 -10.88
N PHE A 410 1.29 13.17 -10.83
CA PHE A 410 2.45 13.74 -11.51
C PHE A 410 2.06 13.95 -12.96
N CYS A 411 2.13 15.20 -13.44
CA CYS A 411 1.66 15.48 -14.78
C CYS A 411 2.39 14.62 -15.83
N CYS A 412 1.61 13.98 -16.68
CA CYS A 412 2.05 13.19 -17.83
C CYS A 412 1.08 13.51 -18.97
N HIS A 413 1.46 14.44 -19.84
CA HIS A 413 0.64 14.89 -20.96
C HIS A 413 1.53 15.49 -22.05
N LEU A 414 0.96 15.68 -23.24
CA LEU A 414 1.63 16.32 -24.36
C LEU A 414 1.56 17.84 -24.27
N GLY A 415 2.59 18.51 -24.78
CA GLY A 415 2.69 19.98 -24.77
C GLY A 415 3.22 20.57 -23.45
N PRO A 416 3.29 21.91 -23.37
CA PRO A 416 3.72 22.62 -22.17
C PRO A 416 2.75 22.41 -21.01
N CYS A 417 3.20 22.60 -19.77
CA CYS A 417 2.30 22.57 -18.61
C CYS A 417 1.53 23.89 -18.51
N ASP A 418 0.36 23.95 -19.15
CA ASP A 418 -0.55 25.09 -19.14
C ASP A 418 -2.01 24.63 -19.14
N GLN A 419 -2.93 25.59 -19.32
CA GLN A 419 -4.36 25.33 -19.42
C GLN A 419 -4.75 24.56 -20.69
N HIS A 420 -4.04 24.76 -21.82
CA HIS A 420 -4.37 24.13 -23.09
C HIS A 420 -4.10 22.63 -23.06
N SER A 421 -2.98 22.26 -22.45
CA SER A 421 -2.60 20.86 -22.22
C SER A 421 -3.34 20.22 -21.05
N LYS A 422 -4.27 20.94 -20.38
CA LYS A 422 -5.02 20.47 -19.19
C LYS A 422 -4.09 19.84 -18.15
N CYS A 423 -2.99 20.54 -17.85
CA CYS A 423 -1.98 20.03 -16.95
C CYS A 423 -2.55 19.93 -15.52
N PRO A 424 -2.55 18.75 -14.86
CA PRO A 424 -3.03 18.62 -13.48
C PRO A 424 -2.31 19.55 -12.51
N CYS A 425 -1.01 19.79 -12.72
CA CYS A 425 -0.25 20.72 -11.89
C CYS A 425 -0.70 22.18 -12.08
N TYR A 426 -1.03 22.57 -13.33
CA TYR A 426 -1.54 23.92 -13.61
C TYR A 426 -2.94 24.11 -13.02
N GLU A 427 -3.83 23.13 -13.19
CA GLU A 427 -5.21 23.18 -12.71
C GLU A 427 -5.29 23.22 -11.18
N LYS A 428 -4.46 22.42 -10.49
CA LYS A 428 -4.34 22.41 -9.03
C LYS A 428 -3.51 23.57 -8.47
N ASN A 429 -2.99 24.46 -9.32
CA ASN A 429 -2.16 25.59 -8.92
C ASN A 429 -0.90 25.16 -8.12
N VAL A 430 -0.27 24.04 -8.51
CA VAL A 430 0.91 23.49 -7.83
C VAL A 430 2.14 23.45 -8.75
N HIS A 431 3.32 23.61 -8.15
CA HIS A 431 4.57 23.50 -8.89
C HIS A 431 4.80 22.07 -9.39
N CYS A 432 5.29 21.94 -10.64
CA CYS A 432 5.72 20.64 -11.16
C CYS A 432 6.92 20.10 -10.36
N GLN A 433 6.72 18.90 -9.81
CA GLN A 433 7.70 18.18 -8.99
C GLN A 433 8.67 17.36 -9.84
N ARG A 434 9.72 16.81 -9.21
CA ARG A 434 10.71 15.97 -9.91
C ARG A 434 10.07 14.81 -10.67
N SER A 435 9.08 14.15 -10.06
CA SER A 435 8.44 12.97 -10.63
C SER A 435 7.45 13.29 -11.77
N CYS A 436 7.14 14.57 -12.01
CA CYS A 436 6.40 15.00 -13.21
C CYS A 436 7.17 14.67 -14.49
N ARG A 437 6.46 14.21 -15.53
CA ARG A 437 7.00 13.82 -16.84
C ARG A 437 7.04 14.97 -17.86
N CYS A 438 6.73 16.19 -17.43
CA CYS A 438 6.91 17.38 -18.25
C CYS A 438 8.39 17.70 -18.54
N ILE A 439 8.62 18.47 -19.60
CA ILE A 439 9.97 18.83 -20.08
C ILE A 439 10.88 19.42 -18.98
N SER A 440 12.19 19.22 -19.12
CA SER A 440 13.18 19.67 -18.12
C SER A 440 13.18 21.19 -17.87
N LYS A 441 12.83 21.97 -18.90
CA LYS A 441 12.69 23.44 -18.84
C LYS A 441 11.22 23.89 -18.63
N CYS A 442 10.38 23.06 -18.01
CA CYS A 442 8.99 23.40 -17.72
C CYS A 442 8.90 24.69 -16.88
N ALA A 443 8.02 25.61 -17.29
CA ALA A 443 7.85 26.91 -16.64
C ALA A 443 7.24 26.82 -15.23
N LEU A 444 6.41 25.79 -14.97
CA LEU A 444 5.78 25.56 -13.65
C LEU A 444 6.73 24.89 -12.63
N ARG A 445 7.90 24.40 -13.05
CA ARG A 445 8.89 23.85 -12.10
C ARG A 445 9.50 25.00 -11.29
N ASP A 446 9.50 24.87 -9.96
CA ASP A 446 10.23 25.81 -9.09
C ASP A 446 11.73 25.84 -9.42
N LYS A 447 12.33 27.03 -9.43
CA LYS A 447 13.73 27.24 -9.87
C LYS A 447 14.75 27.01 -8.75
N GLY A 448 14.31 26.74 -7.52
CA GLY A 448 15.15 26.66 -6.34
C GLY A 448 15.74 28.01 -5.90
N CYS A 449 16.51 27.98 -4.81
CA CYS A 449 17.23 29.15 -4.32
C CYS A 449 18.61 29.30 -4.96
N ARG A 450 19.15 30.53 -4.93
CA ARG A 450 20.51 30.88 -5.39
C ARG A 450 21.38 31.41 -4.25
N CYS A 451 21.11 30.96 -3.03
CA CYS A 451 21.82 31.38 -1.83
C CYS A 451 23.29 30.95 -1.90
N LYS A 452 24.19 31.83 -1.44
CA LYS A 452 25.64 31.58 -1.42
C LYS A 452 26.12 31.02 -0.07
N ASN A 453 25.59 31.57 1.02
CA ASN A 453 26.04 31.30 2.39
C ASN A 453 24.85 30.83 3.24
N GLY A 454 24.61 29.52 3.30
CA GLY A 454 23.48 28.95 4.04
C GLY A 454 22.11 29.33 3.45
N CYS A 455 21.09 28.63 3.90
CA CYS A 455 19.69 28.80 3.50
C CYS A 455 18.82 29.05 4.75
N GLY A 456 19.20 30.03 5.57
CA GLY A 456 18.40 30.47 6.71
C GLY A 456 17.09 31.18 6.33
N PRO A 457 16.44 31.91 7.26
CA PRO A 457 15.11 32.52 7.06
C PRO A 457 14.99 33.47 5.86
N ALA A 458 16.09 34.06 5.40
CA ALA A 458 16.11 34.92 4.21
C ALA A 458 16.01 34.16 2.87
N CYS A 459 16.22 32.84 2.87
CA CYS A 459 16.18 32.00 1.68
C CYS A 459 14.77 31.95 1.08
N ALA A 460 14.68 32.05 -0.26
CA ALA A 460 13.41 31.95 -0.97
C ALA A 460 12.66 30.62 -0.71
N CYS A 461 13.37 29.51 -0.51
CA CYS A 461 12.75 28.23 -0.14
C CYS A 461 12.23 28.27 1.30
N ALA A 462 13.06 28.72 2.25
CA ALA A 462 12.69 28.78 3.67
C ALA A 462 11.48 29.70 3.93
N LYS A 463 11.41 30.85 3.24
CA LYS A 463 10.25 31.78 3.31
C LYS A 463 8.93 31.15 2.86
N LYS A 464 8.99 30.18 1.94
CA LYS A 464 7.81 29.42 1.47
C LYS A 464 7.44 28.28 2.42
N GLY A 465 8.21 28.04 3.48
CA GLY A 465 8.08 26.84 4.30
C GLY A 465 8.66 25.58 3.63
N TRP A 466 9.48 25.71 2.59
CA TRP A 466 10.02 24.59 1.84
C TRP A 466 11.46 24.28 2.21
N GLU A 467 11.82 23.00 2.24
CA GLU A 467 13.23 22.61 2.21
C GLU A 467 13.85 22.83 0.82
N CYS A 468 15.17 23.04 0.80
CA CYS A 468 15.91 23.23 -0.43
C CYS A 468 16.03 21.91 -1.21
N ASP A 469 15.55 21.88 -2.45
CA ASP A 469 15.76 20.78 -3.40
C ASP A 469 17.27 20.61 -3.73
N PRO A 470 17.89 19.43 -3.49
CA PRO A 470 19.32 19.19 -3.72
C PRO A 470 19.79 19.30 -5.17
N GLU A 471 18.91 19.13 -6.15
CA GLU A 471 19.25 19.20 -7.58
C GLU A 471 19.06 20.60 -8.17
N ARG A 472 18.17 21.40 -7.58
CA ARG A 472 17.82 22.74 -8.06
C ARG A 472 18.52 23.85 -7.28
N CYS A 473 18.61 23.74 -5.97
CA CYS A 473 19.19 24.77 -5.10
C CYS A 473 20.72 24.77 -5.18
N GLY A 474 21.33 25.96 -5.15
CA GLY A 474 22.79 26.12 -5.19
C GLY A 474 23.41 26.13 -6.59
N ARG A 475 22.58 26.16 -7.66
CA ARG A 475 23.07 26.42 -9.03
C ARG A 475 23.13 27.92 -9.32
N HIS A 476 24.33 28.44 -9.59
CA HIS A 476 24.53 29.79 -10.12
C HIS A 476 24.52 29.82 -11.66
N ARG A 477 24.43 31.03 -12.26
CA ARG A 477 24.32 31.27 -13.72
C ARG A 477 25.40 30.54 -14.56
N ASN A 478 26.51 30.10 -13.97
CA ASN A 478 27.63 29.44 -14.67
C ASN A 478 27.62 27.91 -14.55
N GLY A 479 26.52 27.29 -14.09
CA GLY A 479 26.34 25.83 -14.10
C GLY A 479 27.19 25.03 -13.10
N ARG A 480 28.12 25.66 -12.37
CA ARG A 480 28.96 25.00 -11.37
C ARG A 480 28.18 24.79 -10.06
N LYS A 481 28.09 23.53 -9.61
CA LYS A 481 27.68 23.18 -8.24
C LYS A 481 28.80 23.65 -7.31
N VAL A 482 28.59 24.69 -6.53
CA VAL A 482 29.49 25.00 -5.40
C VAL A 482 29.00 24.17 -4.23
N ALA A 483 29.91 23.52 -3.50
CA ALA A 483 29.63 22.90 -2.21
C ALA A 483 29.23 24.01 -1.22
N HIS A 484 27.97 24.44 -1.27
CA HIS A 484 27.40 25.34 -0.28
C HIS A 484 26.83 24.49 0.86
N LYS A 485 27.13 24.87 2.10
CA LYS A 485 26.60 24.22 3.29
C LYS A 485 25.14 24.65 3.47
N CYS A 486 24.22 23.94 2.84
CA CYS A 486 22.78 24.16 3.00
C CYS A 486 22.30 23.57 4.34
N ASP A 487 21.72 24.40 5.18
CA ASP A 487 21.09 24.08 6.48
C ASP A 487 19.58 23.80 6.35
N ASN A 488 18.92 24.28 5.29
CA ASN A 488 17.51 24.03 4.98
C ASN A 488 17.28 22.70 4.23
N GLN A 489 17.88 21.61 4.73
CA GLN A 489 17.74 20.25 4.19
C GLN A 489 17.75 19.21 5.32
N ALA A 490 17.45 19.62 6.55
CA ALA A 490 17.65 18.80 7.73
C ALA A 490 16.63 17.65 7.83
N LEU A 491 15.37 17.86 7.44
CA LEU A 491 14.32 16.84 7.43
C LEU A 491 14.55 15.80 6.34
N GLN A 492 14.87 16.21 5.11
CA GLN A 492 15.15 15.24 4.04
C GLN A 492 16.43 14.43 4.27
N LYS A 493 17.41 14.99 4.99
CA LYS A 493 18.64 14.30 5.40
C LYS A 493 18.52 13.57 6.74
N GLN A 494 17.35 13.60 7.38
CA GLN A 494 17.10 13.02 8.70
C GLN A 494 18.19 13.39 9.72
N SER A 495 18.62 14.65 9.69
CA SER A 495 19.69 15.16 10.54
C SER A 495 19.15 15.47 11.94
N TYR A 496 18.66 14.44 12.62
CA TYR A 496 18.01 14.48 13.93
C TYR A 496 19.03 14.52 15.06
N VAL A 497 18.56 14.85 16.26
CA VAL A 497 19.35 14.78 17.49
C VAL A 497 18.93 13.53 18.27
N ALA A 498 19.88 12.87 18.94
CA ALA A 498 19.54 11.75 19.82
C ALA A 498 18.75 12.24 21.04
N LEU A 499 17.62 11.58 21.30
CA LEU A 499 16.69 11.88 22.39
C LEU A 499 16.57 10.67 23.33
N LYS A 500 16.04 10.91 24.54
CA LYS A 500 15.76 9.86 25.51
C LYS A 500 14.35 10.02 26.06
N THR A 501 13.56 8.95 26.03
CA THR A 501 12.26 8.88 26.71
C THR A 501 12.44 8.33 28.12
N LYS A 502 11.80 8.95 29.12
CA LYS A 502 11.75 8.47 30.52
C LYS A 502 10.47 8.98 31.19
N ILE A 503 10.22 8.53 32.42
CA ILE A 503 9.12 9.02 33.27
C ILE A 503 9.23 10.55 33.44
N SER A 504 8.09 11.22 33.33
CA SER A 504 7.86 12.65 33.48
C SER A 504 6.60 12.91 34.32
N SER A 505 6.24 14.18 34.54
CA SER A 505 5.06 14.62 35.29
C SER A 505 3.73 14.14 34.67
N HIS A 506 3.65 14.05 33.34
CA HIS A 506 2.44 13.64 32.61
C HIS A 506 2.61 12.28 31.92
N GLY A 507 3.27 11.34 32.61
CA GLY A 507 3.52 9.99 32.10
C GLY A 507 4.94 9.82 31.54
N LEU A 508 5.09 9.69 30.23
CA LEU A 508 6.40 9.62 29.58
C LEU A 508 6.74 10.95 28.91
N GLY A 509 7.99 11.39 29.03
CA GLY A 509 8.50 12.62 28.45
C GLY A 509 9.78 12.40 27.64
N THR A 510 10.08 13.34 26.74
CA THR A 510 11.27 13.32 25.89
C THR A 510 12.31 14.30 26.37
N PHE A 511 13.55 13.85 26.55
CA PHE A 511 14.63 14.63 27.14
C PHE A 511 15.83 14.73 26.20
N ALA A 512 16.49 15.88 26.23
CA ALA A 512 17.72 16.11 25.49
C ALA A 512 18.90 15.34 26.12
N ILE A 513 19.60 14.51 25.34
CA ILE A 513 20.80 13.80 25.83
C ILE A 513 22.00 14.75 25.96
N ARG A 514 22.07 15.75 25.09
CA ARG A 514 23.13 16.77 25.04
C ARG A 514 22.52 18.14 24.83
N SER A 515 23.28 19.21 25.09
CA SER A 515 22.78 20.56 24.81
C SER A 515 22.49 20.74 23.31
N ILE A 516 21.32 21.28 23.01
CA ILE A 516 20.82 21.51 21.66
C ILE A 516 20.76 23.03 21.41
N PRO A 517 21.40 23.56 20.35
CA PRO A 517 21.29 24.97 19.99
C PRO A 517 19.85 25.35 19.60
N ALA A 518 19.48 26.63 19.73
CA ALA A 518 18.21 27.15 19.23
C ALA A 518 18.06 26.94 17.71
N THR A 519 16.81 26.90 17.23
CA THR A 519 16.41 26.70 15.81
C THR A 519 16.90 25.39 15.18
N ARG A 520 17.31 24.41 15.99
CA ARG A 520 17.81 23.11 15.51
C ARG A 520 16.66 22.12 15.35
N LEU A 521 16.59 21.46 14.19
CA LEU A 521 15.72 20.28 14.01
C LEU A 521 16.12 19.18 14.99
N ILE A 522 15.16 18.76 15.81
CA ILE A 522 15.29 17.71 16.82
C ILE A 522 14.91 16.36 16.21
N GLY A 523 13.74 16.30 15.58
CA GLY A 523 13.17 15.10 14.96
C GLY A 523 12.00 15.47 14.06
N GLU A 524 11.55 14.51 13.28
CA GLU A 524 10.27 14.58 12.57
C GLU A 524 9.19 13.90 13.41
N TYR A 525 7.98 14.46 13.40
CA TYR A 525 6.81 13.74 13.92
C TYR A 525 6.36 12.70 12.88
N THR A 526 6.72 11.43 13.11
CA THR A 526 6.34 10.33 12.24
C THR A 526 5.11 9.63 12.80
N ALA A 527 4.16 9.31 11.93
CA ALA A 527 2.84 8.84 12.34
C ALA A 527 2.13 8.04 11.23
N GLU A 528 0.96 7.50 11.54
CA GLU A 528 0.01 7.09 10.51
C GLU A 528 -0.70 8.30 9.90
N ILE A 529 -0.88 8.31 8.58
CA ILE A 529 -1.57 9.37 7.84
C ILE A 529 -3.04 8.99 7.70
N PHE A 530 -3.90 9.85 8.22
CA PHE A 530 -5.34 9.81 8.05
C PHE A 530 -5.82 11.03 7.25
N LEU A 531 -7.01 10.90 6.66
CA LEU A 531 -7.70 12.01 6.01
C LEU A 531 -8.65 12.65 7.03
N ALA A 532 -8.57 13.96 7.17
CA ALA A 532 -9.27 14.72 8.20
C ALA A 532 -10.79 14.52 8.19
N HIS A 533 -11.38 14.26 7.01
CA HIS A 533 -12.84 14.15 6.84
C HIS A 533 -13.33 12.70 6.76
N ALA A 534 -12.43 11.73 6.89
CA ALA A 534 -12.69 10.37 6.45
C ALA A 534 -13.17 9.44 7.57
N ASN A 535 -12.58 9.54 8.77
CA ASN A 535 -12.86 8.56 9.81
C ASN A 535 -12.68 9.18 11.21
N THR A 536 -13.74 9.15 12.01
CA THR A 536 -13.73 9.56 13.43
C THR A 536 -13.35 8.41 14.36
N ALA A 537 -13.15 7.18 13.87
CA ALA A 537 -12.77 6.02 14.69
C ALA A 537 -11.51 6.23 15.54
N PRO A 538 -10.45 6.88 15.03
CA PRO A 538 -9.31 7.21 15.88
C PRO A 538 -9.69 8.10 17.06
N LEU A 539 -10.62 9.05 16.89
CA LEU A 539 -11.07 9.95 17.96
C LEU A 539 -11.76 9.19 19.10
N ASN A 540 -12.63 8.23 18.80
CA ASN A 540 -13.26 7.39 19.82
C ASN A 540 -12.22 6.64 20.67
N LEU A 541 -11.16 6.14 20.03
CA LEU A 541 -10.06 5.47 20.73
C LEU A 541 -9.26 6.46 21.58
N HIS A 542 -8.96 7.65 21.06
CA HIS A 542 -8.24 8.69 21.79
C HIS A 542 -9.01 9.12 23.05
N TRP A 543 -10.32 9.33 22.94
CA TRP A 543 -11.17 9.69 24.08
C TRP A 543 -11.23 8.60 25.13
N HIS A 544 -11.46 7.36 24.72
CA HIS A 544 -11.48 6.23 25.65
C HIS A 544 -10.14 6.05 26.38
N ARG A 545 -9.02 6.30 25.70
CA ARG A 545 -7.67 6.19 26.28
C ARG A 545 -7.26 7.39 27.12
N GLY A 546 -7.91 8.55 26.95
CA GLY A 546 -7.45 9.82 27.49
C GLY A 546 -6.12 10.30 26.89
N LEU A 547 -5.76 9.82 25.69
CA LEU A 547 -4.49 10.13 25.02
C LEU A 547 -4.77 10.47 23.57
N ASN A 548 -4.30 11.64 23.11
CA ASN A 548 -4.45 12.08 21.73
C ASN A 548 -3.07 12.35 21.11
N TYR A 549 -2.74 11.58 20.07
CA TYR A 549 -1.48 11.73 19.32
C TYR A 549 -1.72 12.28 17.91
N SER A 550 -2.88 12.92 17.68
CA SER A 550 -3.27 13.51 16.41
C SER A 550 -2.65 14.89 16.21
N PHE A 551 -2.07 15.11 15.04
CA PHE A 551 -1.46 16.37 14.63
C PHE A 551 -1.94 16.76 13.24
N ASP A 552 -2.56 17.93 13.09
CA ASP A 552 -2.98 18.46 11.79
C ASP A 552 -1.75 18.68 10.90
N LEU A 553 -1.67 17.98 9.77
CA LEU A 553 -0.58 18.15 8.80
C LEU A 553 -0.90 19.24 7.78
N ASN A 554 -2.12 19.23 7.28
CA ASN A 554 -2.70 20.21 6.35
C ASN A 554 -4.24 20.07 6.39
N PRO A 555 -5.02 20.92 5.70
CA PRO A 555 -6.49 20.90 5.78
C PRO A 555 -7.15 19.55 5.48
N GLU A 556 -6.47 18.64 4.77
CA GLU A 556 -7.01 17.34 4.40
C GLU A 556 -6.42 16.18 5.21
N LEU A 557 -5.28 16.36 5.88
CA LEU A 557 -4.52 15.28 6.48
C LEU A 557 -4.23 15.50 7.96
N ILE A 558 -4.34 14.41 8.70
CA ILE A 558 -3.96 14.30 10.10
C ILE A 558 -2.89 13.22 10.23
N LEU A 559 -1.90 13.46 11.06
CA LEU A 559 -0.89 12.48 11.49
C LEU A 559 -1.28 11.97 12.87
N ASP A 560 -1.41 10.65 13.04
CA ASP A 560 -1.75 10.04 14.32
C ASP A 560 -0.66 9.02 14.73
N ALA A 561 0.03 9.32 15.82
CA ALA A 561 1.16 8.52 16.30
C ALA A 561 0.76 7.49 17.38
N ALA A 562 -0.53 7.19 17.57
CA ALA A 562 -0.99 6.24 18.58
C ALA A 562 -0.39 4.84 18.38
N PHE A 563 -0.48 4.30 17.16
CA PHE A 563 -0.04 2.94 16.85
C PHE A 563 1.33 2.85 16.18
N SER A 564 1.74 3.90 15.47
CA SER A 564 3.01 3.93 14.73
C SER A 564 3.64 5.30 14.87
N GLY A 565 4.91 5.39 15.30
CA GLY A 565 5.56 6.68 15.54
C GLY A 565 7.01 6.55 16.02
N ASN A 566 7.59 7.66 16.45
CA ASN A 566 8.95 7.70 17.02
C ASN A 566 8.95 8.45 18.37
N GLU A 567 10.13 8.67 18.95
CA GLU A 567 10.31 9.28 20.27
C GLU A 567 9.68 10.67 20.39
N THR A 568 9.51 11.40 19.28
CA THR A 568 8.91 12.75 19.30
C THR A 568 7.44 12.76 19.74
N ARG A 569 6.74 11.62 19.72
CA ARG A 569 5.37 11.50 20.25
C ARG A 569 5.27 11.68 21.76
N PHE A 570 6.38 11.57 22.49
CA PHE A 570 6.45 11.75 23.93
C PHE A 570 6.95 13.16 24.32
N ILE A 571 6.94 14.13 23.40
CA ILE A 571 7.21 15.52 23.77
C ILE A 571 5.92 16.06 24.34
N ASN A 572 5.93 16.38 25.62
CA ASN A 572 4.73 16.78 26.34
C ASN A 572 4.32 18.21 25.99
N HIS A 573 3.07 18.52 26.32
CA HIS A 573 2.62 19.90 26.35
C HIS A 573 3.40 20.68 27.41
N GLY A 574 3.82 21.91 27.09
CA GLY A 574 4.32 22.86 28.08
C GLY A 574 3.51 24.15 28.07
N TRP A 575 3.45 24.80 29.22
CA TRP A 575 2.91 26.14 29.34
C TRP A 575 4.00 27.16 29.07
N ASP A 576 3.64 28.33 28.52
CA ASP A 576 4.47 29.49 28.16
C ASP A 576 5.97 29.43 28.53
N ALA A 577 6.30 29.39 29.82
CA ALA A 577 7.68 29.44 30.33
C ALA A 577 8.52 28.18 30.04
N ASP A 578 7.88 27.01 29.91
CA ASP A 578 8.54 25.72 29.70
C ASP A 578 8.75 25.39 28.23
N LEU A 579 8.04 26.09 27.33
CA LEU A 579 8.11 25.89 25.89
C LEU A 579 9.55 26.06 25.37
N ASN A 580 10.04 25.00 24.73
CA ASN A 580 11.38 24.99 24.14
C ASN A 580 11.44 24.29 22.77
N VAL A 581 10.30 23.79 22.28
CA VAL A 581 10.11 23.19 20.95
C VAL A 581 8.93 23.85 20.24
N GLU A 582 9.07 24.05 18.93
CA GLU A 582 8.00 24.42 18.01
C GLU A 582 7.82 23.36 16.92
N ALA A 583 6.57 23.16 16.51
CA ALA A 583 6.22 22.29 15.40
C ALA A 583 6.08 23.09 14.10
N LEU A 584 6.84 22.74 13.07
CA LEU A 584 6.79 23.42 11.77
C LEU A 584 6.48 22.42 10.66
N VAL A 585 5.35 22.63 9.98
CA VAL A 585 5.04 21.95 8.73
C VAL A 585 5.99 22.46 7.64
N ARG A 586 6.73 21.55 7.01
CA ARG A 586 7.65 21.84 5.92
C ARG A 586 7.27 21.07 4.67
N TYR A 587 7.39 21.72 3.51
CA TYR A 587 7.27 21.05 2.23
C TYR A 587 8.63 20.48 1.81
N VAL A 588 8.71 19.16 1.67
CA VAL A 588 9.95 18.42 1.46
C VAL A 588 9.78 17.46 0.28
N ASN A 589 10.40 17.79 -0.86
CA ASN A 589 10.45 16.94 -2.07
C ASN A 589 9.07 16.45 -2.58
N GLY A 590 7.99 17.20 -2.37
CA GLY A 590 6.66 16.82 -2.80
C GLY A 590 5.64 16.61 -1.67
N GLU A 591 6.10 16.53 -0.42
CA GLU A 591 5.30 16.11 0.73
C GLU A 591 5.30 17.15 1.85
N HIS A 592 4.20 17.26 2.58
CA HIS A 592 4.18 17.96 3.88
C HIS A 592 4.71 17.01 4.97
N ARG A 593 5.61 17.51 5.80
CA ARG A 593 6.18 16.79 6.97
C ARG A 593 6.24 17.74 8.16
N ILE A 594 6.05 17.24 9.36
CA ILE A 594 6.15 18.04 10.59
C ILE A 594 7.54 17.83 11.18
N GLY A 595 8.33 18.90 11.23
CA GLY A 595 9.60 18.91 11.95
C GLY A 595 9.47 19.63 13.28
N PHE A 596 10.09 19.09 14.31
CA PHE A 596 10.19 19.73 15.62
C PHE A 596 11.54 20.43 15.76
N TYR A 597 11.48 21.73 16.07
CA TYR A 597 12.65 22.60 16.15
C TYR A 597 12.73 23.19 17.55
N THR A 598 13.93 23.28 18.11
CA THR A 598 14.11 24.03 19.36
C THR A 598 13.83 25.52 19.14
N THR A 599 13.10 26.19 20.04
CA THR A 599 12.90 27.65 19.98
C THR A 599 14.04 28.42 20.65
N ARG A 600 14.68 27.79 21.64
CA ARG A 600 15.83 28.31 22.39
C ARG A 600 16.90 27.24 22.57
N ARG A 601 18.04 27.58 23.17
CA ARG A 601 19.00 26.57 23.59
C ARG A 601 18.36 25.67 24.66
N VAL A 602 18.49 24.36 24.48
CA VAL A 602 18.08 23.32 25.43
C VAL A 602 19.33 22.73 26.09
N LYS A 603 19.31 22.54 27.41
CA LYS A 603 20.41 21.94 28.18
C LYS A 603 20.36 20.41 28.11
N ALA A 604 21.50 19.76 28.38
CA ALA A 604 21.49 18.30 28.55
C ALA A 604 20.63 17.92 29.77
N GLY A 605 19.80 16.89 29.63
CA GLY A 605 18.87 16.40 30.65
C GLY A 605 17.57 17.20 30.77
N GLU A 606 17.41 18.30 30.03
CA GLU A 606 16.19 19.11 30.02
C GLU A 606 15.09 18.42 29.20
N GLU A 607 13.84 18.50 29.69
CA GLU A 607 12.66 17.98 28.99
C GLU A 607 12.29 18.89 27.83
N LEU A 608 11.79 18.28 26.75
CA LEU A 608 11.26 18.98 25.60
C LEU A 608 9.76 19.17 25.78
N HIS A 609 9.30 20.40 25.57
CA HIS A 609 7.89 20.76 25.63
C HIS A 609 7.48 21.58 24.40
N LEU A 610 6.32 21.24 23.85
CA LEU A 610 5.69 22.00 22.77
C LEU A 610 4.31 22.52 23.18
N ASP A 611 3.82 23.51 22.44
CA ASP A 611 2.43 23.92 22.53
C ASP A 611 1.57 22.98 21.67
N TYR A 612 0.56 22.34 22.27
CA TYR A 612 -0.36 21.45 21.57
C TYR A 612 -1.43 22.24 20.79
N GLY A 613 -1.60 23.53 21.11
CA GLY A 613 -2.55 24.43 20.48
C GLY A 613 -3.99 24.23 20.97
N ASP A 614 -4.82 25.26 20.78
CA ASP A 614 -6.17 25.32 21.33
C ASP A 614 -7.07 24.16 20.87
N LYS A 615 -6.93 23.74 19.60
CA LYS A 615 -7.71 22.64 19.02
C LYS A 615 -7.55 21.32 19.77
N TYR A 616 -6.39 21.08 20.38
CA TYR A 616 -6.16 19.87 21.16
C TYR A 616 -7.10 19.81 22.38
N TRP A 617 -7.35 20.96 23.00
CA TRP A 617 -8.17 21.09 24.20
C TRP A 617 -9.67 21.24 23.89
N GLN A 618 -10.00 21.64 22.66
CA GLN A 618 -11.38 21.89 22.20
C GLN A 618 -12.08 20.62 21.70
N GLY A 619 -11.94 19.48 22.39
CA GLY A 619 -12.71 18.28 22.09
C GLY A 619 -14.22 18.55 22.13
N SER A 620 -14.80 18.84 20.96
CA SER A 620 -16.21 18.97 20.56
C SER A 620 -17.27 19.02 21.68
N GLU A 621 -17.86 20.20 21.89
CA GLU A 621 -19.14 20.34 22.60
C GLU A 621 -20.27 19.60 21.86
N GLU A 622 -20.75 18.51 22.46
CA GLU A 622 -22.14 18.28 22.89
C GLU A 622 -22.14 17.01 23.76
N ASP A 623 -21.59 17.14 24.99
CA ASP A 623 -21.92 16.41 26.25
C ASP A 623 -20.73 16.20 27.24
N ASP A 624 -19.47 16.47 26.88
CA ASP A 624 -18.32 16.02 27.71
C ASP A 624 -17.45 17.12 28.38
N ALA A 625 -17.94 18.35 28.49
CA ALA A 625 -17.17 19.44 29.14
C ALA A 625 -16.86 19.18 30.64
N GLU A 626 -17.68 18.37 31.33
CA GLU A 626 -17.48 18.06 32.76
C GLU A 626 -16.32 17.08 33.00
N ARG A 627 -16.02 16.19 32.04
CA ARG A 627 -15.03 15.11 32.24
C ARG A 627 -13.57 15.56 32.07
N PHE A 628 -13.33 16.58 31.25
CA PHE A 628 -12.00 17.19 31.12
C PHE A 628 -11.74 18.28 32.19
N GLN A 629 -12.79 18.87 32.77
CA GLN A 629 -12.63 19.82 33.88
C GLN A 629 -12.14 19.14 35.16
N GLU A 630 -12.62 17.93 35.50
CA GLU A 630 -12.11 17.18 36.66
C GLU A 630 -10.62 16.84 36.54
N VAL A 631 -10.16 16.41 35.35
CA VAL A 631 -8.75 16.08 35.11
C VAL A 631 -7.87 17.34 35.10
N ALA A 632 -8.38 18.46 34.55
CA ALA A 632 -7.65 19.73 34.55
C ALA A 632 -7.58 20.40 35.94
N GLU A 633 -8.60 20.21 36.78
CA GLU A 633 -8.60 20.67 38.17
C GLU A 633 -7.68 19.83 39.07
N ASP A 634 -7.59 18.51 38.84
CA ASP A 634 -6.64 17.65 39.55
C ASP A 634 -5.17 17.96 39.19
N VAL A 635 -4.89 18.31 37.94
CA VAL A 635 -3.55 18.76 37.53
C VAL A 635 -3.21 20.14 38.12
N ARG A 636 -4.21 21.01 38.31
CA ARG A 636 -4.03 22.33 38.96
C ARG A 636 -3.90 22.23 40.48
N SER A 637 -4.58 21.27 41.13
CA SER A 637 -4.52 21.06 42.58
C SER A 637 -3.22 20.37 43.02
N SER A 638 -2.62 19.57 42.14
CA SER A 638 -1.39 18.80 42.40
C SER A 638 -0.08 19.61 42.34
N THR A 639 -0.13 20.90 42.02
CA THR A 639 1.05 21.76 41.80
C THR A 639 1.32 22.81 42.88
N MET A 640 0.61 22.78 44.01
CA MET A 640 0.95 23.61 45.17
C MET A 640 1.44 22.75 46.34
N PRO A 641 2.73 22.84 46.72
CA PRO A 641 3.14 22.40 48.06
C PRO A 641 2.59 23.40 49.09
N ALA A 642 2.15 22.86 50.23
CA ALA A 642 1.55 23.57 51.36
C ALA A 642 2.30 24.82 51.84
#